data_AF-A0A369SKL7-F1
#
_entry.id   AF-A0A369SKL7-F1
#
_cell.length_a   1.000
_cell.length_b   1.000
_cell.length_c   1.000
_cell.angle_alpha   90.00
_cell.angle_beta   90.00
_cell.angle_gamma   90.00
#
_symmetry.space_group_name_H-M   'P 1'
#
loop_
_entity.id
_entity.type
_entity.pdbx_description
1 polymer ?
#
loop_
_entity_poly.entity_id
_entity_poly.type
_entity_poly.pdbx_seq_one_letter_code
_entity_poly.pdbx_strand_id
1 'polypeptide(L)'
;MLRTLVSNNSKFRVTGTSMISRFFGTRNGLATYSGIRNTLIDINPEINRALQGNYPVVALESTIITHGMPYPTNLQVAKEVEKIIRDNKVQPATIGVIDGRIKIGLTEGEIEHLAKSSNTIKIARRDLSIAIAKQLSGGTTVSATMLLAHYAGIKVFVTGGIGGVHRGGELSMDISADLLELGKIPVMVVCAGVKSILDIGLTLEYLETNGVTVMTLGNDSNFPGFFTAESGYKSPHTVSSPKEAALVFDASKRLGISSGMIVAVPIPKNASASGELVNSTIHTVLANSKSEGITGKSVTPYILQNVNLLTKGESLKASIKKLCNHKRSLHNNFLVCLDIELIKNNAKVGSHIASEYTSLQSEKSQPNPIGKNCRITDRNTDISCARPIVIGASIVDNFACANFDDKQSEDTHQGKIRQSYGGVGRNVAECLTRLGCDPLFISVIGNDLQGKLLLDHCKQAGMDVTGIETLCNGHRTSTYSAVSNTTEEVLLAVGDMNINEEISCDLLKKYENHLISAPIICMDGNISEEAINYVLSIATKQSIPGKTCTYVSPNLSELTSLCEYYYNYKDSTKTLPKGAEKLSSIDDKISYVSESMRCLQFPWHLIVTLGADGVLLIQNNAEYSSVTEKALADSTTRLSPIVTHFPAISSVQDPITIANVTGSGDSFAGGMIAAILKGHDINVSVEIGLRCAFLTVQSFNAVSEYINPNHLSKNYYLKTKGL
;
A
#
# COMPACT_ATOMS: atom_id res chain seq x y z
N MET A 1 -27.95 40.86 -39.34
CA MET A 1 -29.35 41.25 -39.05
C MET A 1 -30.06 40.02 -38.53
N LEU A 2 -29.98 39.79 -37.22
CA LEU A 2 -31.01 40.22 -36.25
C LEU A 2 -32.21 39.27 -36.26
N ARG A 3 -32.33 38.48 -35.20
CA ARG A 3 -33.44 38.69 -34.27
C ARG A 3 -33.11 38.23 -32.87
N THR A 4 -33.21 39.21 -31.99
CA THR A 4 -32.96 39.25 -30.56
C THR A 4 -34.18 38.74 -29.79
N LEU A 5 -33.91 37.98 -28.71
CA LEU A 5 -34.44 38.12 -27.35
C LEU A 5 -35.94 37.89 -26.98
N VAL A 6 -36.06 37.18 -25.86
CA VAL A 6 -37.09 37.14 -24.77
C VAL A 6 -38.30 36.19 -24.86
N SER A 7 -38.33 35.26 -23.88
CA SER A 7 -39.40 35.01 -22.89
C SER A 7 -39.99 33.58 -22.79
N ASN A 8 -39.68 32.98 -21.63
CA ASN A 8 -40.57 32.31 -20.66
C ASN A 8 -41.39 31.05 -20.97
N ASN A 9 -41.16 30.08 -20.07
CA ASN A 9 -42.12 29.19 -19.41
C ASN A 9 -42.87 28.14 -20.24
N SER A 10 -42.51 26.87 -20.03
CA SER A 10 -43.26 25.96 -19.13
C SER A 10 -43.25 24.49 -19.59
N LYS A 11 -43.10 23.59 -18.61
CA LYS A 11 -43.68 22.24 -18.50
C LYS A 11 -43.53 21.31 -19.72
N PHE A 12 -42.60 20.37 -19.61
CA PHE A 12 -42.88 18.98 -20.02
C PHE A 12 -42.53 18.01 -18.89
N ARG A 13 -43.59 17.42 -18.33
CA ARG A 13 -43.59 16.31 -17.40
C ARG A 13 -44.05 15.11 -18.23
N VAL A 14 -43.19 14.13 -18.44
CA VAL A 14 -43.59 12.81 -18.93
C VAL A 14 -43.44 11.82 -17.78
N THR A 15 -44.57 11.44 -17.22
CA THR A 15 -44.76 10.31 -16.33
C THR A 15 -44.90 9.03 -17.16
N GLY A 16 -44.15 8.00 -16.83
CA GLY A 16 -44.25 6.68 -17.45
C GLY A 16 -43.59 5.62 -16.57
N THR A 17 -44.28 5.19 -15.53
CA THR A 17 -43.99 3.99 -14.75
C THR A 17 -44.33 2.73 -15.54
N SER A 18 -43.34 1.86 -15.83
CA SER A 18 -43.55 0.41 -15.89
C SER A 18 -42.26 -0.39 -15.61
N MET A 19 -42.20 -0.95 -14.40
CA MET A 19 -41.94 -2.37 -14.13
C MET A 19 -40.99 -3.13 -15.09
N ILE A 20 -39.67 -2.98 -14.90
CA ILE A 20 -38.70 -4.08 -15.07
C ILE A 20 -37.87 -4.18 -13.79
N SER A 21 -38.55 -4.57 -12.72
CA SER A 21 -37.94 -5.23 -11.57
C SER A 21 -38.04 -6.74 -11.81
N ARG A 22 -37.13 -7.30 -12.61
CA ARG A 22 -36.76 -8.73 -12.68
C ARG A 22 -35.88 -8.93 -13.93
N PHE A 23 -34.62 -9.34 -13.72
CA PHE A 23 -33.58 -9.58 -14.75
C PHE A 23 -33.11 -8.29 -15.43
N PHE A 24 -31.99 -7.62 -15.12
CA PHE A 24 -30.64 -8.11 -14.89
C PHE A 24 -29.92 -7.20 -13.88
N GLY A 25 -29.63 -7.75 -12.70
CA GLY A 25 -28.58 -7.23 -11.85
C GLY A 25 -27.28 -7.95 -12.19
N THR A 26 -26.26 -7.22 -12.62
CA THR A 26 -24.85 -7.58 -12.42
C THR A 26 -24.07 -6.29 -12.15
N ARG A 27 -24.00 -5.96 -10.86
CA ARG A 27 -23.19 -4.87 -10.30
C ARG A 27 -21.70 -5.23 -10.35
N ASN A 28 -20.90 -4.25 -10.77
CA ASN A 28 -19.66 -3.75 -10.14
C ASN A 28 -19.00 -4.67 -9.09
N GLY A 29 -17.85 -5.24 -9.46
CA GLY A 29 -17.14 -6.26 -8.68
C GLY A 29 -16.16 -5.79 -7.60
N LEU A 30 -15.80 -4.50 -7.47
CA LEU A 30 -14.77 -4.09 -6.50
C LEU A 30 -15.12 -2.84 -5.65
N ALA A 31 -15.93 -1.89 -6.13
CA ALA A 31 -16.36 -0.73 -5.32
C ALA A 31 -17.54 -1.01 -4.37
N THR A 32 -18.11 -2.21 -4.38
CA THR A 32 -19.12 -2.64 -3.39
C THR A 32 -18.50 -3.41 -2.22
N TYR A 33 -17.26 -3.90 -2.33
CA TYR A 33 -16.69 -4.78 -1.31
C TYR A 33 -16.14 -4.06 -0.07
N SER A 34 -15.60 -2.85 -0.12
CA SER A 34 -15.15 -2.16 1.12
C SER A 34 -16.32 -1.57 1.92
N GLY A 35 -17.34 -1.03 1.23
CA GLY A 35 -18.59 -0.56 1.85
C GLY A 35 -19.43 -1.69 2.46
N ILE A 36 -19.57 -2.84 1.77
CA ILE A 36 -20.27 -4.01 2.32
C ILE A 36 -19.44 -4.69 3.43
N ARG A 37 -18.10 -4.72 3.34
CA ARG A 37 -17.25 -5.23 4.44
C ARG A 37 -17.40 -4.38 5.70
N ASN A 38 -17.48 -3.06 5.60
CA ASN A 38 -17.80 -2.19 6.75
C ASN A 38 -19.18 -2.45 7.34
N THR A 39 -20.14 -2.96 6.56
CA THR A 39 -21.44 -3.37 7.11
C THR A 39 -21.43 -4.71 7.81
N LEU A 40 -20.36 -5.52 7.77
CA LEU A 40 -20.33 -6.88 8.35
C LEU A 40 -19.23 -7.08 9.40
N ILE A 41 -18.20 -6.23 9.38
CA ILE A 41 -17.01 -6.32 10.22
C ILE A 41 -16.99 -5.15 11.19
N ASP A 42 -16.95 -5.48 12.48
CA ASP A 42 -16.76 -4.53 13.56
C ASP A 42 -15.31 -4.65 14.07
N ILE A 43 -14.51 -3.62 13.82
CA ILE A 43 -13.15 -3.50 14.36
C ILE A 43 -13.24 -2.72 15.66
N ASN A 44 -12.75 -3.30 16.75
CA ASN A 44 -12.72 -2.64 18.04
C ASN A 44 -11.88 -1.34 17.95
N PRO A 45 -12.38 -0.20 18.48
CA PRO A 45 -11.70 1.08 18.40
C PRO A 45 -10.26 1.09 18.92
N GLU A 46 -9.92 0.25 19.91
CA GLU A 46 -8.54 0.10 20.38
C GLU A 46 -7.63 -0.53 19.33
N ILE A 47 -8.12 -1.54 18.62
CA ILE A 47 -7.38 -2.18 17.53
C ILE A 47 -7.20 -1.21 16.38
N ASN A 48 -8.27 -0.48 16.01
CA ASN A 48 -8.19 0.50 14.93
C ASN A 48 -7.18 1.62 15.26
N ARG A 49 -7.20 2.14 16.50
CA ARG A 49 -6.21 3.12 16.96
C ARG A 49 -4.79 2.56 16.98
N ALA A 50 -4.60 1.33 17.44
CA ALA A 50 -3.29 0.67 17.44
C ALA A 50 -2.74 0.55 16.02
N LEU A 51 -3.56 0.11 15.06
CA LEU A 51 -3.17 0.00 13.65
C LEU A 51 -2.85 1.36 13.01
N GLN A 52 -3.67 2.39 13.28
CA GLN A 52 -3.43 3.75 12.77
C GLN A 52 -2.18 4.39 13.38
N GLY A 53 -1.88 4.09 14.65
CA GLY A 53 -0.70 4.60 15.35
C GLY A 53 0.58 3.78 15.15
N ASN A 54 0.61 2.84 14.21
CA ASN A 54 1.71 1.89 14.02
C ASN A 54 2.11 1.17 15.33
N TYR A 55 1.16 0.88 16.21
CA TYR A 55 1.38 0.08 17.40
C TYR A 55 1.29 -1.42 17.06
N PRO A 56 2.15 -2.29 17.61
CA PRO A 56 2.11 -3.71 17.27
C PRO A 56 0.79 -4.35 17.69
N VAL A 57 0.18 -5.10 16.77
CA VAL A 57 -1.08 -5.84 16.99
C VAL A 57 -0.87 -7.33 16.68
N VAL A 58 -1.36 -8.21 17.55
CA VAL A 58 -1.36 -9.66 17.35
C VAL A 58 -2.79 -10.18 17.32
N ALA A 59 -3.15 -10.84 16.23
CA ALA A 59 -4.43 -11.54 16.12
C ALA A 59 -4.44 -12.82 16.97
N LEU A 60 -5.62 -13.19 17.48
CA LEU A 60 -5.90 -14.46 18.17
C LEU A 60 -7.19 -15.09 17.61
N GLU A 61 -7.22 -16.42 17.51
CA GLU A 61 -8.42 -17.15 17.11
C GLU A 61 -9.36 -17.42 18.29
N SER A 62 -10.65 -17.60 18.01
CA SER A 62 -11.68 -17.89 19.02
C SER A 62 -12.18 -19.34 19.01
N THR A 63 -11.71 -20.19 18.08
CA THR A 63 -11.99 -21.65 18.13
C THR A 63 -11.45 -22.27 19.40
N ILE A 64 -10.28 -21.84 19.90
CA ILE A 64 -9.72 -22.32 21.16
C ILE A 64 -10.64 -22.02 22.36
N ILE A 65 -11.37 -20.90 22.30
CA ILE A 65 -12.29 -20.44 23.34
C ILE A 65 -13.60 -21.26 23.32
N THR A 66 -14.12 -21.54 22.13
CA THR A 66 -15.46 -22.15 21.95
C THR A 66 -15.42 -23.67 21.88
N HIS A 67 -14.39 -24.25 21.25
CA HIS A 67 -14.30 -25.69 20.95
C HIS A 67 -12.98 -26.32 21.39
N GLY A 68 -11.98 -25.53 21.79
CA GLY A 68 -10.66 -26.04 22.17
C GLY A 68 -10.57 -26.44 23.64
N MET A 69 -11.25 -25.72 24.54
CA MET A 69 -11.15 -25.93 25.99
C MET A 69 -12.53 -25.83 26.66
N PRO A 70 -12.77 -26.56 27.77
CA PRO A 70 -14.03 -26.46 28.51
C PRO A 70 -14.08 -25.17 29.36
N TYR A 71 -15.30 -24.71 29.65
CA TYR A 71 -15.54 -23.66 30.63
C TYR A 71 -15.28 -24.15 32.07
N PRO A 72 -14.67 -23.35 32.96
CA PRO A 72 -14.21 -21.95 32.80
C PRO A 72 -12.77 -21.79 32.28
N THR A 73 -12.08 -22.89 31.97
CA THR A 73 -10.68 -22.87 31.54
C THR A 73 -10.49 -22.07 30.25
N ASN A 74 -11.38 -22.25 29.27
CA ASN A 74 -11.37 -21.49 28.02
C ASN A 74 -11.33 -19.96 28.23
N LEU A 75 -12.17 -19.43 29.12
CA LEU A 75 -12.24 -18.02 29.46
C LEU A 75 -10.97 -17.54 30.16
N GLN A 76 -10.49 -18.31 31.14
CA GLN A 76 -9.27 -17.98 31.88
C GLN A 76 -8.07 -17.89 30.95
N VAL A 77 -7.91 -18.88 30.08
CA VAL A 77 -6.81 -18.95 29.12
C VAL A 77 -6.89 -17.82 28.10
N ALA A 78 -8.07 -17.51 27.58
CA ALA A 78 -8.25 -16.37 26.68
C ALA A 78 -7.79 -15.06 27.34
N LYS A 79 -8.24 -14.79 28.58
CA LYS A 79 -7.83 -13.59 29.33
C LYS A 79 -6.33 -13.58 29.64
N GLU A 80 -5.75 -14.72 30.02
CA GLU A 80 -4.32 -14.83 30.31
C GLU A 80 -3.46 -14.61 29.05
N VAL A 81 -3.85 -15.16 27.90
CA VAL A 81 -3.14 -14.96 26.64
C VAL A 81 -3.20 -13.51 26.20
N GLU A 82 -4.36 -12.86 26.26
CA GLU A 82 -4.43 -11.44 25.95
C GLU A 82 -3.61 -10.59 26.94
N LYS A 83 -3.60 -10.96 28.24
CA LYS A 83 -2.77 -10.31 29.24
C LYS A 83 -1.28 -10.45 28.92
N ILE A 84 -0.80 -11.63 28.51
CA ILE A 84 0.60 -11.83 28.11
C ILE A 84 0.96 -10.89 26.95
N ILE A 85 0.09 -10.75 25.95
CA ILE A 85 0.33 -9.86 24.81
C ILE A 85 0.38 -8.40 25.27
N ARG A 86 -0.56 -7.96 26.12
CA ARG A 86 -0.56 -6.61 26.71
C ARG A 86 0.67 -6.33 27.58
N ASP A 87 1.09 -7.29 28.40
CA ASP A 87 2.29 -7.18 29.25
C ASP A 87 3.57 -7.00 28.41
N ASN A 88 3.57 -7.48 27.16
CA ASN A 88 4.64 -7.26 26.18
C ASN A 88 4.44 -5.96 25.35
N LYS A 89 3.54 -5.07 25.76
CA LYS A 89 3.23 -3.80 25.07
C LYS A 89 2.77 -4.02 23.63
N VAL A 90 1.97 -5.07 23.41
CA VAL A 90 1.34 -5.37 22.12
C VAL A 90 -0.17 -5.38 22.31
N GLN A 91 -0.93 -4.95 21.31
CA GLN A 91 -2.38 -4.97 21.37
C GLN A 91 -2.90 -6.35 20.90
N PRO A 92 -3.61 -7.12 21.75
CA PRO A 92 -4.26 -8.36 21.32
C PRO A 92 -5.57 -8.06 20.57
N ALA A 93 -5.79 -8.75 19.46
CA ALA A 93 -7.02 -8.72 18.70
C ALA A 93 -7.62 -10.12 18.61
N THR A 94 -8.40 -10.53 19.62
CA THR A 94 -9.16 -11.78 19.54
C THR A 94 -10.28 -11.62 18.51
N ILE A 95 -10.32 -12.50 17.50
CA ILE A 95 -11.26 -12.43 16.39
C ILE A 95 -12.32 -13.52 16.56
N GLY A 96 -13.59 -13.18 16.34
CA GLY A 96 -14.71 -14.12 16.41
C GLY A 96 -15.94 -13.62 15.65
N VAL A 97 -17.02 -14.41 15.66
CA VAL A 97 -18.32 -13.99 15.13
C VAL A 97 -19.35 -14.03 16.26
N ILE A 98 -20.09 -12.94 16.41
CA ILE A 98 -21.18 -12.82 17.39
C ILE A 98 -22.44 -12.36 16.66
N ASP A 99 -23.47 -13.18 16.71
CA ASP A 99 -24.79 -12.94 16.11
C ASP A 99 -24.69 -12.48 14.65
N GLY A 100 -23.81 -13.15 13.88
CA GLY A 100 -23.53 -12.84 12.48
C GLY A 100 -22.68 -11.61 12.22
N ARG A 101 -22.18 -10.93 13.25
CA ARG A 101 -21.21 -9.85 13.15
C ARG A 101 -19.80 -10.39 13.32
N ILE A 102 -18.92 -10.09 12.37
CA ILE A 102 -17.49 -10.35 12.56
C ILE A 102 -16.94 -9.31 13.54
N LYS A 103 -16.27 -9.77 14.60
CA LYS A 103 -15.63 -8.92 15.60
C LYS A 103 -14.12 -9.08 15.52
N ILE A 104 -13.39 -7.99 15.34
CA ILE A 104 -11.92 -7.95 15.43
C ILE A 104 -11.53 -7.18 16.68
N GLY A 105 -11.06 -7.91 17.69
CA GLY A 105 -10.85 -7.40 19.04
C GLY A 105 -12.12 -7.52 19.89
N LEU A 106 -12.50 -8.77 20.21
CA LEU A 106 -13.61 -9.04 21.13
C LEU A 106 -13.39 -8.33 22.47
N THR A 107 -14.46 -7.75 23.01
CA THR A 107 -14.50 -7.22 24.37
C THR A 107 -14.49 -8.35 25.40
N GLU A 108 -14.17 -8.03 26.66
CA GLU A 108 -14.16 -9.03 27.74
C GLU A 108 -15.52 -9.73 27.89
N GLY A 109 -16.62 -8.98 27.77
CA GLY A 109 -17.98 -9.52 27.82
C GLY A 109 -18.30 -10.42 26.63
N GLU A 110 -17.81 -10.09 25.44
CA GLU A 110 -17.97 -10.91 24.23
C GLU A 110 -17.15 -12.22 24.30
N ILE A 111 -15.92 -12.17 24.85
CA ILE A 111 -15.11 -13.36 25.13
C ILE A 111 -15.82 -14.26 26.15
N GLU A 112 -16.35 -13.68 27.22
CA GLU A 112 -17.11 -14.41 28.23
C GLU A 112 -18.39 -15.03 27.67
N HIS A 113 -19.08 -14.31 26.79
CA HIS A 113 -20.25 -14.82 26.07
C HIS A 113 -19.89 -16.05 25.22
N LEU A 114 -18.85 -15.96 24.38
CA LEU A 114 -18.41 -17.10 23.56
C LEU A 114 -17.93 -18.28 24.42
N ALA A 115 -17.27 -18.03 25.55
CA ALA A 115 -16.75 -19.07 26.42
C ALA A 115 -17.85 -19.85 27.18
N LYS A 116 -18.97 -19.18 27.52
CA LYS A 116 -20.12 -19.78 28.23
C LYS A 116 -21.15 -20.41 27.29
N SER A 117 -21.18 -20.00 26.03
CA SER A 117 -22.22 -20.39 25.09
C SER A 117 -22.08 -21.85 24.66
N SER A 118 -23.16 -22.62 24.79
CA SER A 118 -23.23 -24.00 24.28
C SER A 118 -23.59 -24.07 22.78
N ASN A 119 -24.11 -22.98 22.22
CA ASN A 119 -24.65 -22.91 20.85
C ASN A 119 -23.69 -22.19 19.90
N THR A 120 -22.38 -22.39 20.05
CA THR A 120 -21.37 -21.81 19.14
C THR A 120 -21.04 -22.78 18.02
N ILE A 121 -20.78 -22.26 16.82
CA ILE A 121 -20.25 -23.06 15.71
C ILE A 121 -18.75 -22.82 15.52
N LYS A 122 -18.04 -23.81 14.97
CA LYS A 122 -16.66 -23.66 14.52
C LYS A 122 -16.66 -23.08 13.10
N ILE A 123 -16.04 -21.92 12.91
CA ILE A 123 -16.14 -21.11 11.69
C ILE A 123 -14.80 -21.11 10.96
N ALA A 124 -14.67 -21.94 9.91
CA ALA A 124 -13.59 -21.81 8.93
C ALA A 124 -13.97 -20.78 7.85
N ARG A 125 -13.07 -20.48 6.91
CA ARG A 125 -13.32 -19.49 5.84
C ARG A 125 -14.66 -19.69 5.12
N ARG A 126 -14.99 -20.94 4.75
CA ARG A 126 -16.25 -21.27 4.03
C ARG A 126 -17.51 -21.06 4.87
N ASP A 127 -17.37 -21.08 6.20
CA ASP A 127 -18.49 -21.01 7.13
C ASP A 127 -18.84 -19.56 7.49
N LEU A 128 -17.98 -18.59 7.18
CA LEU A 128 -18.19 -17.16 7.47
C LEU A 128 -19.49 -16.63 6.89
N SER A 129 -19.79 -16.92 5.62
CA SER A 129 -21.03 -16.46 4.98
C SER A 129 -22.28 -17.05 5.62
N ILE A 130 -22.21 -18.33 6.05
CA ILE A 130 -23.31 -19.00 6.75
C ILE A 130 -23.50 -18.39 8.14
N ALA A 131 -22.41 -18.16 8.88
CA ALA A 131 -22.46 -17.55 10.20
C ALA A 131 -23.09 -16.16 10.16
N ILE A 132 -22.69 -15.33 9.18
CA ILE A 132 -23.25 -14.00 8.97
C ILE A 132 -24.74 -14.08 8.59
N ALA A 133 -25.09 -14.86 7.56
CA ALA A 133 -26.45 -14.91 7.04
C ALA A 133 -27.47 -15.47 8.04
N LYS A 134 -27.03 -16.42 8.89
CA LYS A 134 -27.88 -17.04 9.92
C LYS A 134 -27.75 -16.38 11.30
N GLN A 135 -27.02 -15.28 11.41
CA GLN A 135 -26.79 -14.58 12.67
C GLN A 135 -26.25 -15.52 13.77
N LEU A 136 -25.31 -16.39 13.42
CA LEU A 136 -24.72 -17.35 14.34
C LEU A 136 -23.53 -16.75 15.07
N SER A 137 -23.33 -17.23 16.30
CA SER A 137 -22.14 -16.97 17.10
C SER A 137 -21.18 -18.15 17.00
N GLY A 138 -19.87 -17.89 16.98
CA GLY A 138 -18.91 -18.96 16.79
C GLY A 138 -17.45 -18.53 16.83
N GLY A 139 -16.61 -19.53 17.07
CA GLY A 139 -15.16 -19.36 17.08
C GLY A 139 -14.57 -19.48 15.68
N THR A 140 -13.74 -18.53 15.28
CA THR A 140 -13.02 -18.59 13.99
C THR A 140 -11.83 -19.53 14.09
N THR A 141 -11.58 -20.36 13.06
CA THR A 141 -10.36 -21.18 12.98
C THR A 141 -9.18 -20.36 12.46
N VAL A 142 -7.98 -20.95 12.39
CA VAL A 142 -6.82 -20.39 11.69
C VAL A 142 -7.20 -19.82 10.32
N SER A 143 -7.84 -20.59 9.44
CA SER A 143 -8.25 -20.11 8.11
C SER A 143 -9.10 -18.82 8.12
N ALA A 144 -10.14 -18.75 8.96
CA ALA A 144 -11.00 -17.57 9.04
C ALA A 144 -10.29 -16.41 9.74
N THR A 145 -9.53 -16.69 10.80
CA THR A 145 -8.81 -15.68 11.58
C THR A 145 -7.74 -15.01 10.73
N MET A 146 -7.00 -15.75 9.91
CA MET A 146 -6.02 -15.19 8.97
C MET A 146 -6.67 -14.24 7.97
N LEU A 147 -7.80 -14.64 7.37
CA LEU A 147 -8.54 -13.80 6.43
C LEU A 147 -8.99 -12.49 7.05
N LEU A 148 -9.56 -12.57 8.26
CA LEU A 148 -10.09 -11.40 8.95
C LEU A 148 -8.97 -10.50 9.50
N ALA A 149 -7.88 -11.09 10.01
CA ALA A 149 -6.68 -10.35 10.41
C ALA A 149 -6.08 -9.60 9.22
N HIS A 150 -6.01 -10.24 8.05
CA HIS A 150 -5.54 -9.61 6.82
C HIS A 150 -6.44 -8.44 6.38
N TYR A 151 -7.77 -8.62 6.43
CA TYR A 151 -8.73 -7.54 6.16
C TYR A 151 -8.58 -6.37 7.13
N ALA A 152 -8.20 -6.64 8.38
CA ALA A 152 -7.91 -5.62 9.39
C ALA A 152 -6.53 -4.96 9.22
N GLY A 153 -5.65 -5.49 8.36
CA GLY A 153 -4.27 -5.04 8.24
C GLY A 153 -3.31 -5.62 9.29
N ILE A 154 -3.75 -6.50 10.18
CA ILE A 154 -2.93 -7.16 11.20
C ILE A 154 -1.96 -8.15 10.53
N LYS A 155 -0.68 -8.13 10.93
CA LYS A 155 0.40 -8.86 10.26
C LYS A 155 0.84 -10.15 10.95
N VAL A 156 0.64 -10.24 12.26
CA VAL A 156 1.05 -11.39 13.09
C VAL A 156 -0.18 -12.02 13.74
N PHE A 157 -0.29 -13.33 13.64
CA PHE A 157 -1.36 -14.15 14.21
C PHE A 157 -0.74 -15.25 15.07
N VAL A 158 -1.23 -15.41 16.30
CA VAL A 158 -0.80 -16.46 17.23
C VAL A 158 -1.89 -17.52 17.39
N THR A 159 -1.49 -18.78 17.30
CA THR A 159 -2.35 -19.93 17.62
C THR A 159 -1.56 -21.00 18.37
N GLY A 160 -2.25 -22.02 18.88
CA GLY A 160 -1.60 -23.18 19.48
C GLY A 160 -0.82 -23.95 18.40
N GLY A 161 -1.53 -24.42 17.39
CA GLY A 161 -1.00 -25.25 16.31
C GLY A 161 -1.88 -25.11 15.08
N ILE A 162 -1.32 -25.22 13.88
CA ILE A 162 -2.11 -25.14 12.65
C ILE A 162 -2.79 -26.48 12.35
N GLY A 163 -3.87 -26.44 11.55
CA GLY A 163 -4.32 -27.63 10.84
C GLY A 163 -3.33 -28.04 9.75
N GLY A 164 -3.63 -29.12 9.05
CA GLY A 164 -2.71 -29.73 8.09
C GLY A 164 -3.36 -30.85 7.30
N VAL A 165 -2.54 -31.65 6.65
CA VAL A 165 -2.96 -32.89 5.99
C VAL A 165 -3.23 -33.92 7.08
N HIS A 166 -4.42 -34.54 7.08
CA HIS A 166 -4.71 -35.63 8.00
C HIS A 166 -3.91 -36.88 7.60
N ARG A 167 -3.66 -37.79 8.55
CA ARG A 167 -2.99 -39.07 8.25
C ARG A 167 -3.85 -39.91 7.30
N GLY A 168 -3.31 -40.33 6.16
CA GLY A 168 -4.09 -40.92 5.06
C GLY A 168 -4.78 -39.87 4.17
N GLY A 169 -4.36 -38.61 4.27
CA GLY A 169 -4.86 -37.48 3.48
C GLY A 169 -4.56 -37.61 1.98
N GLU A 170 -3.52 -38.34 1.61
CA GLU A 170 -3.17 -38.69 0.24
C GLU A 170 -4.22 -39.57 -0.47
N LEU A 171 -5.08 -40.26 0.31
CA LEU A 171 -6.21 -41.03 -0.20
C LEU A 171 -7.55 -40.33 0.06
N SER A 172 -7.73 -39.83 1.28
CA SER A 172 -9.01 -39.26 1.74
C SER A 172 -9.24 -37.82 1.31
N MET A 173 -8.16 -37.10 0.94
CA MET A 173 -8.16 -35.65 0.69
C MET A 173 -8.67 -34.82 1.89
N ASP A 174 -8.61 -35.37 3.12
CA ASP A 174 -8.93 -34.63 4.34
C ASP A 174 -7.77 -33.68 4.70
N ILE A 175 -7.82 -32.48 4.12
CA ILE A 175 -6.78 -31.45 4.21
C ILE A 175 -7.40 -30.18 4.79
N SER A 176 -6.77 -29.62 5.83
CA SER A 176 -7.25 -28.39 6.45
C SER A 176 -7.20 -27.21 5.47
N ALA A 177 -8.28 -26.42 5.47
CA ALA A 177 -8.35 -25.15 4.74
C ALA A 177 -7.28 -24.15 5.20
N ASP A 178 -6.70 -24.33 6.39
CA ASP A 178 -5.61 -23.50 6.90
C ASP A 178 -4.42 -23.44 5.92
N LEU A 179 -4.08 -24.55 5.26
CA LEU A 179 -2.93 -24.62 4.33
C LEU A 179 -3.15 -23.79 3.07
N LEU A 180 -4.38 -23.78 2.53
CA LEU A 180 -4.74 -22.96 1.38
C LEU A 180 -4.79 -21.47 1.72
N GLU A 181 -5.17 -21.11 2.95
CA GLU A 181 -5.09 -19.72 3.40
C GLU A 181 -3.66 -19.26 3.58
N LEU A 182 -2.80 -20.12 4.15
CA LEU A 182 -1.37 -19.88 4.22
C LEU A 182 -0.74 -19.69 2.83
N GLY A 183 -1.23 -20.36 1.78
CA GLY A 183 -0.77 -20.11 0.40
C GLY A 183 -1.21 -18.78 -0.20
N LYS A 184 -2.16 -18.04 0.40
CA LYS A 184 -2.85 -16.90 -0.24
C LYS A 184 -2.82 -15.61 0.56
N ILE A 185 -2.62 -15.70 1.87
CA ILE A 185 -2.82 -14.59 2.79
C ILE A 185 -1.50 -14.26 3.48
N PRO A 186 -0.96 -13.05 3.29
CA PRO A 186 0.36 -12.74 3.77
C PRO A 186 0.30 -12.25 5.22
N VAL A 187 -0.02 -13.17 6.12
CA VAL A 187 -0.02 -13.04 7.57
C VAL A 187 0.96 -14.07 8.12
N MET A 188 1.81 -13.64 9.06
CA MET A 188 2.69 -14.56 9.77
C MET A 188 1.93 -15.28 10.88
N VAL A 189 1.98 -16.60 10.90
CA VAL A 189 1.36 -17.46 11.90
C VAL A 189 2.43 -18.03 12.82
N VAL A 190 2.34 -17.69 14.09
CA VAL A 190 3.20 -18.22 15.16
C VAL A 190 2.45 -19.35 15.86
N CYS A 191 3.02 -20.55 15.82
CA CYS A 191 2.38 -21.76 16.34
C CYS A 191 3.42 -22.78 16.83
N ALA A 192 2.99 -23.84 17.49
CA ALA A 192 3.86 -24.94 17.90
C ALA A 192 4.05 -26.01 16.80
N GLY A 193 3.91 -25.62 15.54
CA GLY A 193 3.88 -26.53 14.39
C GLY A 193 2.48 -27.05 14.08
N VAL A 194 2.42 -28.26 13.53
CA VAL A 194 1.19 -28.92 13.07
C VAL A 194 0.64 -29.78 14.21
N LYS A 195 -0.67 -29.72 14.47
CA LYS A 195 -1.31 -30.50 15.55
C LYS A 195 -0.94 -32.00 15.45
N SER A 196 -0.58 -32.64 16.56
CA SER A 196 0.03 -33.99 16.59
C SER A 196 -0.81 -35.12 15.97
N ILE A 197 -2.13 -34.91 15.83
CA ILE A 197 -3.04 -35.88 15.19
C ILE A 197 -2.90 -35.95 13.66
N LEU A 198 -2.19 -35.00 13.06
CA LEU A 198 -2.06 -34.81 11.62
C LEU A 198 -0.76 -35.43 11.08
N ASP A 199 -0.61 -35.43 9.76
CA ASP A 199 0.59 -35.85 9.06
C ASP A 199 1.52 -34.66 8.82
N ILE A 200 2.64 -34.62 9.53
CA ILE A 200 3.58 -33.49 9.47
C ILE A 200 4.32 -33.48 8.13
N GLY A 201 4.75 -34.65 7.64
CA GLY A 201 5.50 -34.76 6.38
C GLY A 201 4.67 -34.26 5.20
N LEU A 202 3.46 -34.80 5.03
CA LEU A 202 2.56 -34.36 3.96
C LEU A 202 2.16 -32.89 4.11
N THR A 203 2.05 -32.39 5.34
CA THR A 203 1.75 -30.96 5.56
C THR A 203 2.90 -30.06 5.11
N LEU A 204 4.15 -30.41 5.40
CA LEU A 204 5.32 -29.64 4.95
C LEU A 204 5.42 -29.62 3.42
N GLU A 205 5.24 -30.77 2.77
CA GLU A 205 5.20 -30.87 1.28
C GLU A 205 4.07 -30.01 0.68
N TYR A 206 2.90 -30.02 1.30
CA TYR A 206 1.78 -29.21 0.85
C TYR A 206 2.06 -27.70 0.99
N LEU A 207 2.70 -27.30 2.09
CA LEU A 207 3.10 -25.91 2.34
C LEU A 207 4.18 -25.45 1.35
N GLU A 208 5.16 -26.29 1.06
CA GLU A 208 6.17 -26.05 0.02
C GLU A 208 5.51 -25.83 -1.34
N THR A 209 4.59 -26.73 -1.73
CA THR A 209 3.84 -26.64 -2.99
C THR A 209 3.05 -25.32 -3.11
N ASN A 210 2.55 -24.78 -1.99
CA ASN A 210 1.80 -23.53 -1.95
C ASN A 210 2.69 -22.28 -1.73
N GLY A 211 4.01 -22.42 -1.77
CA GLY A 211 4.95 -21.31 -1.61
C GLY A 211 4.92 -20.68 -0.21
N VAL A 212 4.54 -21.44 0.81
CA VAL A 212 4.49 -20.95 2.19
C VAL A 212 5.88 -21.05 2.81
N THR A 213 6.41 -19.93 3.31
CA THR A 213 7.68 -19.96 4.03
C THR A 213 7.48 -20.58 5.41
N VAL A 214 8.21 -21.65 5.71
CA VAL A 214 8.17 -22.34 7.02
C VAL A 214 9.53 -22.22 7.70
N MET A 215 9.54 -21.68 8.92
CA MET A 215 10.74 -21.54 9.73
C MET A 215 10.49 -22.01 11.17
N THR A 216 11.49 -22.64 11.77
CA THR A 216 11.47 -22.99 13.20
C THR A 216 12.31 -22.00 14.00
N LEU A 217 11.78 -21.54 15.14
CA LEU A 217 12.49 -20.65 16.05
C LEU A 217 13.48 -21.45 16.92
N GLY A 218 14.76 -21.14 16.78
CA GLY A 218 15.87 -21.80 17.45
C GLY A 218 17.00 -22.12 16.48
N ASN A 219 18.07 -22.72 17.01
CA ASN A 219 19.24 -23.11 16.22
C ASN A 219 19.14 -24.54 15.68
N ASP A 220 18.07 -25.25 16.02
CA ASP A 220 17.83 -26.63 15.58
C ASP A 220 16.96 -26.63 14.32
N SER A 221 17.35 -27.47 13.36
CA SER A 221 16.59 -27.73 12.15
C SER A 221 15.41 -28.68 12.36
N ASN A 222 15.17 -29.19 13.57
CA ASN A 222 14.01 -30.03 13.87
C ASN A 222 12.70 -29.23 13.87
N PHE A 223 11.72 -29.66 13.08
CA PHE A 223 10.38 -29.08 13.10
C PHE A 223 9.60 -29.60 14.34
N PRO A 224 8.89 -28.77 15.10
CA PRO A 224 8.17 -29.20 16.31
C PRO A 224 6.90 -29.99 15.99
N GLY A 225 6.63 -31.01 16.79
CA GLY A 225 5.48 -31.92 16.67
C GLY A 225 4.29 -31.51 17.54
N PHE A 226 4.09 -30.20 17.72
CA PHE A 226 3.10 -29.61 18.64
C PHE A 226 3.41 -29.89 20.12
N PHE A 227 3.15 -31.10 20.61
CA PHE A 227 3.52 -31.47 21.97
C PHE A 227 5.00 -31.84 22.13
N THR A 228 5.72 -32.14 21.06
CA THR A 228 7.15 -32.46 21.11
C THR A 228 7.99 -31.34 20.51
N ALA A 229 9.18 -31.13 21.07
CA ALA A 229 10.15 -30.19 20.49
C ALA A 229 10.67 -30.68 19.13
N GLU A 230 10.70 -32.00 18.94
CA GLU A 230 11.16 -32.64 17.71
C GLU A 230 10.06 -33.58 17.16
N SER A 231 9.76 -33.46 15.87
CA SER A 231 8.76 -34.31 15.19
C SER A 231 9.36 -35.47 14.39
N GLY A 232 10.69 -35.50 14.23
CA GLY A 232 11.37 -36.37 13.26
C GLY A 232 11.44 -35.80 11.84
N TYR A 233 10.82 -34.63 11.58
CA TYR A 233 10.93 -33.89 10.32
C TYR A 233 11.85 -32.68 10.46
N LYS A 234 12.52 -32.32 9.37
CA LYS A 234 13.35 -31.11 9.30
C LYS A 234 12.50 -29.92 8.86
N SER A 235 12.71 -28.80 9.54
CA SER A 235 12.16 -27.49 9.17
C SER A 235 12.89 -26.97 7.93
N PRO A 236 12.17 -26.48 6.90
CA PRO A 236 12.80 -25.95 5.68
C PRO A 236 13.79 -24.81 5.96
N HIS A 237 13.44 -23.93 6.90
CA HIS A 237 14.30 -22.86 7.39
C HIS A 237 14.33 -22.82 8.91
N THR A 238 15.31 -22.12 9.46
CA THR A 238 15.42 -21.82 10.90
C THR A 238 15.69 -20.34 11.09
N VAL A 239 15.24 -19.81 12.22
CA VAL A 239 15.54 -18.44 12.64
C VAL A 239 15.94 -18.46 14.11
N SER A 240 17.02 -17.78 14.46
CA SER A 240 17.60 -17.79 15.80
C SER A 240 16.84 -16.89 16.79
N SER A 241 16.05 -15.94 16.29
CA SER A 241 15.37 -14.93 17.12
C SER A 241 14.05 -14.42 16.53
N PRO A 242 13.15 -13.86 17.36
CA PRO A 242 11.97 -13.12 16.90
C PRO A 242 12.29 -11.99 15.91
N LYS A 243 13.42 -11.30 16.10
CA LYS A 243 13.87 -10.23 15.21
C LYS A 243 14.22 -10.75 13.82
N GLU A 244 14.89 -11.90 13.74
CA GLU A 244 15.21 -12.54 12.47
C GLU A 244 13.93 -12.98 11.72
N ALA A 245 12.96 -13.56 12.43
CA ALA A 245 11.66 -13.88 11.86
C ALA A 245 10.96 -12.63 11.27
N ALA A 246 11.00 -11.51 12.00
CA ALA A 246 10.44 -10.24 11.55
C ALA A 246 11.15 -9.69 10.28
N LEU A 247 12.48 -9.83 10.20
CA LEU A 247 13.28 -9.45 9.02
C LEU A 247 12.93 -10.28 7.78
N VAL A 248 12.77 -11.60 7.94
CA VAL A 248 12.40 -12.49 6.82
C VAL A 248 10.99 -12.14 6.32
N PHE A 249 10.05 -11.87 7.23
CA PHE A 249 8.71 -11.44 6.86
C PHE A 249 8.68 -10.07 6.19
N ASP A 250 9.48 -9.12 6.67
CA ASP A 250 9.66 -7.84 6.01
C ASP A 250 10.22 -7.97 4.58
N ALA A 251 11.21 -8.84 4.38
CA ALA A 251 11.75 -9.12 3.05
C ALA A 251 10.68 -9.74 2.12
N SER A 252 9.92 -10.71 2.62
CA SER A 252 8.79 -11.32 1.90
C SER A 252 7.77 -10.26 1.45
N LYS A 253 7.44 -9.31 2.33
CA LYS A 253 6.54 -8.19 2.01
C LYS A 253 7.10 -7.26 0.96
N ARG A 254 8.38 -6.91 1.02
CA ARG A 254 9.04 -6.05 0.02
C ARG A 254 9.12 -6.69 -1.37
N LEU A 255 9.17 -8.02 -1.44
CA LEU A 255 9.13 -8.77 -2.69
C LEU A 255 7.70 -8.90 -3.26
N GLY A 256 6.66 -8.45 -2.54
CA GLY A 256 5.28 -8.60 -2.98
C GLY A 256 4.75 -10.03 -2.88
N ILE A 257 5.36 -10.89 -2.04
CA ILE A 257 4.90 -12.26 -1.84
C ILE A 257 3.55 -12.24 -1.10
N SER A 258 2.57 -12.93 -1.68
CA SER A 258 1.19 -12.98 -1.19
C SER A 258 0.91 -14.18 -0.27
N SER A 259 1.79 -15.17 -0.19
CA SER A 259 1.69 -16.26 0.76
C SER A 259 2.01 -15.80 2.19
N GLY A 260 1.44 -16.52 3.16
CA GLY A 260 1.73 -16.42 4.57
C GLY A 260 3.06 -17.06 4.94
N MET A 261 3.35 -17.01 6.24
CA MET A 261 4.60 -17.51 6.80
C MET A 261 4.31 -18.22 8.12
N ILE A 262 4.98 -19.34 8.37
CA ILE A 262 4.86 -20.09 9.62
C ILE A 262 6.15 -19.92 10.40
N VAL A 263 6.02 -19.46 11.65
CA VAL A 263 7.08 -19.54 12.67
C VAL A 263 6.68 -20.61 13.66
N ALA A 264 7.30 -21.78 13.52
CA ALA A 264 7.11 -22.92 14.40
C ALA A 264 7.96 -22.76 15.66
N VAL A 265 7.33 -22.75 16.83
CA VAL A 265 7.96 -22.51 18.14
C VAL A 265 7.92 -23.82 18.93
N PRO A 266 9.08 -24.42 19.23
CA PRO A 266 9.13 -25.65 20.03
C PRO A 266 8.50 -25.47 21.42
N ILE A 267 7.94 -26.56 21.95
CA ILE A 267 7.40 -26.58 23.31
C ILE A 267 8.49 -26.19 24.34
N PRO A 268 8.16 -25.39 25.37
CA PRO A 268 9.12 -25.04 26.42
C PRO A 268 9.77 -26.26 27.08
N LYS A 269 11.08 -26.17 27.39
CA LYS A 269 11.89 -27.28 27.97
C LYS A 269 11.30 -27.88 29.25
N ASN A 270 10.63 -27.06 30.07
CA ASN A 270 9.96 -27.50 31.30
C ASN A 270 8.71 -28.36 31.03
N ALA A 271 8.19 -28.37 29.81
CA ALA A 271 7.03 -29.13 29.37
C ALA A 271 7.37 -30.26 28.36
N SER A 272 8.64 -30.43 27.96
CA SER A 272 9.04 -31.40 26.92
C SER A 272 8.81 -32.86 27.31
N ALA A 273 9.22 -33.30 28.50
CA ALA A 273 9.04 -34.70 28.95
C ALA A 273 7.56 -35.11 29.03
N SER A 274 6.74 -34.16 29.46
CA SER A 274 5.29 -34.24 29.46
C SER A 274 4.72 -34.41 28.03
N GLY A 275 5.25 -33.61 27.09
CA GLY A 275 4.89 -33.65 25.69
C GLY A 275 5.20 -34.97 24.97
N GLU A 276 6.35 -35.58 25.25
CA GLU A 276 6.75 -36.87 24.68
C GLU A 276 5.80 -38.01 25.08
N LEU A 277 5.38 -38.03 26.35
CA LEU A 277 4.41 -39.02 26.83
C LEU A 277 3.05 -38.86 26.14
N VAL A 278 2.59 -37.62 25.96
CA VAL A 278 1.32 -37.35 25.26
C VAL A 278 1.41 -37.78 23.80
N ASN A 279 2.51 -37.45 23.13
CA ASN A 279 2.68 -37.78 21.73
C ASN A 279 2.73 -39.30 21.50
N SER A 280 3.46 -40.04 22.35
CA SER A 280 3.47 -41.51 22.28
C SER A 280 2.07 -42.10 22.51
N THR A 281 1.29 -41.54 23.45
CA THR A 281 -0.10 -41.95 23.68
C THR A 281 -0.99 -41.65 22.46
N ILE A 282 -0.85 -40.48 21.83
CA ILE A 282 -1.59 -40.13 20.61
C ILE A 282 -1.31 -41.14 19.49
N HIS A 283 -0.05 -41.54 19.32
CA HIS A 283 0.32 -42.56 18.32
C HIS A 283 -0.34 -43.92 18.61
N THR A 284 -0.37 -44.36 19.87
CA THR A 284 -1.07 -45.59 20.27
C THR A 284 -2.57 -45.49 19.98
N VAL A 285 -3.20 -44.38 20.34
CA VAL A 285 -4.64 -44.17 20.14
C VAL A 285 -5.01 -44.08 18.66
N LEU A 286 -4.17 -43.45 17.84
CA LEU A 286 -4.34 -43.40 16.38
C LEU A 286 -4.21 -44.79 15.72
N ALA A 287 -3.35 -45.66 16.24
CA ALA A 287 -3.28 -47.05 15.78
C ALA A 287 -4.57 -47.82 16.13
N ASN A 288 -5.07 -47.64 17.36
CA ASN A 288 -6.30 -48.28 17.82
C ASN A 288 -7.54 -47.78 17.06
N SER A 289 -7.62 -46.48 16.75
CA SER A 289 -8.75 -45.91 16.01
C SER A 289 -8.90 -46.52 14.61
N LYS A 290 -7.77 -46.87 13.96
CA LYS A 290 -7.77 -47.57 12.68
C LYS A 290 -8.31 -49.00 12.81
N SER A 291 -7.93 -49.74 13.84
CA SER A 291 -8.47 -51.08 14.09
C SER A 291 -9.95 -51.09 14.47
N GLU A 292 -10.44 -49.99 15.06
CA GLU A 292 -11.85 -49.82 15.46
C GLU A 292 -12.72 -49.16 14.39
N GLY A 293 -12.17 -48.88 13.19
CA GLY A 293 -12.92 -48.30 12.07
C GLY A 293 -13.35 -46.84 12.25
N ILE A 294 -12.74 -46.11 13.20
CA ILE A 294 -13.08 -44.72 13.49
C ILE A 294 -12.38 -43.81 12.48
N THR A 295 -13.16 -43.09 11.68
CA THR A 295 -12.68 -42.27 10.56
C THR A 295 -13.32 -40.87 10.53
N GLY A 296 -12.73 -39.96 9.75
CA GLY A 296 -13.24 -38.61 9.52
C GLY A 296 -13.33 -37.75 10.79
N LYS A 297 -14.42 -36.97 10.90
CA LYS A 297 -14.63 -35.98 12.00
C LYS A 297 -14.68 -36.60 13.40
N SER A 298 -14.90 -37.92 13.50
CA SER A 298 -14.99 -38.67 14.77
C SER A 298 -13.62 -39.03 15.36
N VAL A 299 -12.54 -38.94 14.57
CA VAL A 299 -11.18 -39.27 15.01
C VAL A 299 -10.69 -38.30 16.09
N THR A 300 -10.89 -37.00 15.91
CA THR A 300 -10.42 -35.98 16.86
C THR A 300 -11.05 -36.12 18.25
N PRO A 301 -12.40 -36.23 18.40
CA PRO A 301 -13.01 -36.49 19.71
C PRO A 301 -12.56 -37.81 20.34
N TYR A 302 -12.41 -38.88 19.54
CA TYR A 302 -11.93 -40.17 20.03
C TYR A 302 -10.51 -40.09 20.60
N ILE A 303 -9.60 -39.38 19.93
CA ILE A 303 -8.22 -39.19 20.42
C ILE A 303 -8.23 -38.43 21.74
N LEU A 304 -8.95 -37.31 21.82
CA LEU A 304 -9.01 -36.49 23.03
C LEU A 304 -9.57 -37.28 24.23
N GLN A 305 -10.54 -38.16 24.02
CA GLN A 305 -11.11 -39.00 25.08
C GLN A 305 -10.12 -40.08 25.54
N ASN A 306 -9.49 -40.80 24.61
CA ASN A 306 -8.63 -41.94 24.93
C ASN A 306 -7.26 -41.53 25.47
N VAL A 307 -6.69 -40.42 25.02
CA VAL A 307 -5.42 -39.90 25.57
C VAL A 307 -5.58 -39.50 27.04
N ASN A 308 -6.74 -38.95 27.42
CA ASN A 308 -7.05 -38.64 28.81
C ASN A 308 -7.17 -39.89 29.69
N LEU A 309 -7.73 -40.99 29.16
CA LEU A 309 -7.86 -42.25 29.91
C LEU A 309 -6.50 -42.95 30.11
N LEU A 310 -5.63 -42.91 29.10
CA LEU A 310 -4.37 -43.65 29.07
C LEU A 310 -3.22 -42.96 29.82
N THR A 311 -3.25 -41.64 29.98
CA THR A 311 -2.20 -40.87 30.67
C THR A 311 -2.25 -40.92 32.21
N LYS A 312 -3.12 -41.78 32.80
CA LYS A 312 -3.26 -42.14 34.23
C LYS A 312 -2.43 -41.28 35.21
N GLY A 313 -3.04 -40.23 35.74
CA GLY A 313 -2.41 -39.13 36.49
C GLY A 313 -1.77 -39.42 37.86
N GLU A 314 -0.94 -40.45 38.03
CA GLU A 314 -0.21 -40.69 39.30
C GLU A 314 1.27 -40.26 39.22
N SER A 315 2.02 -40.67 38.18
CA SER A 315 3.44 -40.32 38.02
C SER A 315 3.68 -38.86 37.60
N LEU A 316 2.65 -38.20 37.05
CA LEU A 316 2.71 -36.81 36.58
C LEU A 316 2.14 -35.76 37.52
N LYS A 317 1.48 -36.15 38.63
CA LYS A 317 1.00 -35.21 39.66
C LYS A 317 2.12 -34.31 40.19
N ALA A 318 3.36 -34.81 40.26
CA ALA A 318 4.52 -34.05 40.75
C ALA A 318 4.97 -32.94 39.78
N SER A 319 4.95 -33.19 38.47
CA SER A 319 5.29 -32.20 37.43
C SER A 319 4.13 -31.22 37.20
N ILE A 320 2.89 -31.69 37.29
CA ILE A 320 1.66 -30.87 37.16
C ILE A 320 1.55 -29.85 38.30
N LYS A 321 1.99 -30.16 39.52
CA LYS A 321 1.99 -29.20 40.64
C LYS A 321 2.90 -27.98 40.40
N LYS A 322 3.91 -28.10 39.53
CA LYS A 322 4.76 -26.97 39.08
C LYS A 322 4.19 -26.23 37.87
N LEU A 323 3.45 -26.92 37.00
CA LEU A 323 2.87 -26.35 35.76
C LEU A 323 1.51 -25.67 35.99
N CYS A 324 0.69 -26.16 36.91
CA CYS A 324 -0.66 -25.66 37.16
C CYS A 324 -0.78 -25.07 38.58
N ASN A 325 -0.40 -23.81 38.76
CA ASN A 325 -0.77 -23.04 39.96
C ASN A 325 -2.27 -22.66 40.00
N HIS A 326 -3.03 -22.99 38.96
CA HIS A 326 -4.46 -22.67 38.84
C HIS A 326 -5.34 -23.81 39.38
N LYS A 327 -6.08 -23.50 40.45
CA LYS A 327 -7.23 -24.18 41.11
C LYS A 327 -7.46 -25.69 40.82
N ARG A 328 -7.70 -26.44 41.92
CA ARG A 328 -8.05 -27.88 42.06
C ARG A 328 -8.83 -28.60 40.94
N SER A 329 -9.58 -27.92 40.06
CA SER A 329 -10.47 -28.52 39.05
C SER A 329 -9.78 -29.06 37.79
N LEU A 330 -8.53 -28.67 37.49
CA LEU A 330 -7.82 -29.03 36.25
C LEU A 330 -6.90 -30.26 36.35
N HIS A 331 -6.83 -30.91 37.51
CA HIS A 331 -5.88 -32.00 37.80
C HIS A 331 -6.00 -33.24 36.89
N ASN A 332 -7.02 -33.32 36.01
CA ASN A 332 -7.35 -34.53 35.25
C ASN A 332 -7.26 -34.40 33.72
N ASN A 333 -6.82 -33.27 33.12
CA ASN A 333 -6.72 -33.15 31.65
C ASN A 333 -5.37 -32.56 31.21
N PHE A 334 -4.44 -33.46 30.92
CA PHE A 334 -3.04 -33.15 30.68
C PHE A 334 -2.77 -32.50 29.31
N LEU A 335 -3.52 -32.92 28.29
CA LEU A 335 -3.50 -32.31 26.95
C LEU A 335 -3.81 -30.80 27.02
N VAL A 336 -4.87 -30.45 27.76
CA VAL A 336 -5.28 -29.05 27.93
C VAL A 336 -4.19 -28.24 28.63
N CYS A 337 -3.48 -28.80 29.60
CA CYS A 337 -2.41 -28.09 30.30
C CYS A 337 -1.22 -27.79 29.38
N LEU A 338 -0.84 -28.73 28.52
CA LEU A 338 0.23 -28.51 27.53
C LEU A 338 -0.19 -27.51 26.46
N ASP A 339 -1.42 -27.62 25.95
CA ASP A 339 -1.98 -26.65 24.99
C ASP A 339 -1.95 -25.22 25.54
N ILE A 340 -2.26 -25.05 26.83
CA ILE A 340 -2.21 -23.76 27.53
C ILE A 340 -0.77 -23.21 27.54
N GLU A 341 0.22 -24.02 27.88
CA GLU A 341 1.62 -23.57 27.89
C GLU A 341 2.13 -23.24 26.49
N LEU A 342 1.72 -24.02 25.48
CA LEU A 342 2.05 -23.75 24.08
C LEU A 342 1.49 -22.41 23.63
N ILE A 343 0.18 -22.16 23.80
CA ILE A 343 -0.43 -20.90 23.35
C ILE A 343 0.17 -19.70 24.10
N LYS A 344 0.47 -19.83 25.39
CA LYS A 344 1.14 -18.77 26.18
C LYS A 344 2.55 -18.48 25.67
N ASN A 345 3.34 -19.51 25.39
CA ASN A 345 4.67 -19.36 24.82
C ASN A 345 4.63 -18.72 23.43
N ASN A 346 3.72 -19.18 22.57
CA ASN A 346 3.52 -18.63 21.23
C ASN A 346 3.05 -17.18 21.29
N ALA A 347 2.21 -16.81 22.26
CA ALA A 347 1.77 -15.43 22.47
C ALA A 347 2.92 -14.51 22.85
N LYS A 348 3.84 -14.98 23.71
CA LYS A 348 5.05 -14.25 24.06
C LYS A 348 5.96 -14.04 22.84
N VAL A 349 6.24 -15.12 22.10
CA VAL A 349 7.07 -15.05 20.88
C VAL A 349 6.44 -14.16 19.82
N GLY A 350 5.15 -14.35 19.52
CA GLY A 350 4.41 -13.55 18.55
C GLY A 350 4.34 -12.08 18.91
N SER A 351 4.25 -11.75 20.21
CA SER A 351 4.34 -10.36 20.68
C SER A 351 5.70 -9.75 20.35
N HIS A 352 6.79 -10.45 20.65
CA HIS A 352 8.14 -9.96 20.30
C HIS A 352 8.32 -9.79 18.79
N ILE A 353 7.85 -10.75 17.99
CA ILE A 353 7.91 -10.64 16.52
C ILE A 353 7.12 -9.42 16.04
N ALA A 354 5.90 -9.22 16.55
CA ALA A 354 5.09 -8.07 16.17
C ALA A 354 5.78 -6.74 16.54
N SER A 355 6.36 -6.64 17.73
CA SER A 355 7.13 -5.47 18.17
C SER A 355 8.35 -5.22 17.30
N GLU A 356 9.14 -6.25 16.98
CA GLU A 356 10.31 -6.14 16.11
C GLU A 356 9.90 -5.75 14.68
N TYR A 357 8.84 -6.36 14.14
CA TYR A 357 8.34 -6.02 12.81
C TYR A 357 7.88 -4.56 12.74
N THR A 358 7.11 -4.10 13.73
CA THR A 358 6.70 -2.70 13.85
C THR A 358 7.92 -1.77 13.98
N SER A 359 8.90 -2.12 14.81
CA SER A 359 10.13 -1.34 14.98
C SER A 359 10.91 -1.24 13.67
N LEU A 360 11.01 -2.32 12.89
CA LEU A 360 11.62 -2.30 11.56
C LEU A 360 10.88 -1.38 10.58
N GLN A 361 9.55 -1.28 10.68
CA GLN A 361 8.81 -0.30 9.88
C GLN A 361 9.11 1.13 10.35
N SER A 362 9.22 1.37 11.66
CA SER A 362 9.55 2.69 12.22
C SER A 362 11.01 3.12 11.96
N GLU A 363 11.97 2.20 12.00
CA GLU A 363 13.39 2.46 11.68
C GLU A 363 13.57 2.81 10.20
N LYS A 364 12.78 2.24 9.29
CA LYS A 364 12.74 2.64 7.88
C LYS A 364 12.13 4.02 7.66
N SER A 365 11.29 4.47 8.59
CA SER A 365 10.78 5.84 8.62
C SER A 365 11.77 6.83 9.26
N GLN A 366 12.91 6.37 9.79
CA GLN A 366 14.01 7.23 10.25
C GLN A 366 15.14 7.30 9.19
N PRO A 367 15.65 8.50 8.86
CA PRO A 367 16.82 8.62 8.01
C PRO A 367 18.08 8.12 8.77
N ASN A 368 18.87 7.27 8.11
CA ASN A 368 20.13 6.74 8.65
C ASN A 368 21.06 7.88 9.13
N PRO A 369 21.57 7.85 10.37
CA PRO A 369 22.49 8.88 10.86
C PRO A 369 23.94 8.54 10.51
N ILE A 370 24.59 9.42 9.73
CA ILE A 370 26.05 9.52 9.75
C ILE A 370 26.41 10.74 10.61
N GLY A 371 27.12 10.50 11.70
CA GLY A 371 27.84 11.55 12.45
C GLY A 371 27.35 11.74 13.89
N LYS A 372 28.10 11.19 14.85
CA LYS A 372 27.93 11.35 16.30
C LYS A 372 28.01 12.82 16.76
N ASN A 373 27.36 13.05 17.90
CA ASN A 373 27.41 14.19 18.82
C ASN A 373 26.51 15.39 18.53
N CYS A 374 25.27 15.35 19.05
CA CYS A 374 24.79 16.41 19.94
C CYS A 374 23.61 15.91 20.79
N ARG A 375 23.78 15.88 22.11
CA ARG A 375 22.66 15.78 23.08
C ARG A 375 22.19 17.20 23.34
N ILE A 376 20.92 17.57 23.05
CA ILE A 376 20.19 18.61 23.80
C ILE A 376 18.66 18.35 23.74
N THR A 377 18.13 17.95 24.90
CA THR A 377 16.86 18.24 25.61
C THR A 377 15.48 18.28 24.94
N ASP A 378 14.56 17.61 25.62
CA ASP A 378 13.10 17.75 25.62
C ASP A 378 12.56 19.16 25.36
N ARG A 379 11.60 19.27 24.43
CA ARG A 379 10.30 19.97 24.56
C ARG A 379 9.45 19.81 23.29
N ASN A 380 8.22 19.34 23.49
CA ASN A 380 7.02 19.41 22.65
C ASN A 380 7.15 20.07 21.26
N THR A 381 6.92 19.28 20.20
CA THR A 381 5.83 19.43 19.21
C THR A 381 5.92 18.28 18.21
N ASP A 382 4.83 17.52 18.07
CA ASP A 382 4.63 16.53 17.01
C ASP A 382 4.81 17.18 15.63
N ILE A 383 5.92 16.87 14.94
CA ILE A 383 6.07 17.14 13.51
C ILE A 383 6.06 15.77 12.82
N SER A 384 4.91 15.45 12.23
CA SER A 384 4.70 14.29 11.38
C SER A 384 5.73 14.23 10.26
N CYS A 385 6.17 13.00 9.93
CA CYS A 385 7.05 12.65 8.81
C CYS A 385 6.78 13.51 7.56
N ALA A 386 7.70 14.44 7.26
CA ALA A 386 7.57 15.36 6.13
C ALA A 386 7.66 14.59 4.80
N ARG A 387 6.58 14.60 4.00
CA ARG A 387 6.50 13.94 2.69
C ARG A 387 6.32 14.96 1.57
N PRO A 388 6.77 14.68 0.33
CA PRO A 388 6.57 15.60 -0.79
C PRO A 388 5.09 15.80 -1.09
N ILE A 389 4.72 17.01 -1.50
CA ILE A 389 3.33 17.33 -1.86
C ILE A 389 3.25 17.63 -3.34
N VAL A 390 2.23 17.08 -3.98
CA VAL A 390 1.88 17.40 -5.36
C VAL A 390 0.44 17.92 -5.38
N ILE A 391 0.21 19.09 -5.95
CA ILE A 391 -1.10 19.72 -6.08
C ILE A 391 -1.40 19.84 -7.57
N GLY A 392 -2.52 19.31 -8.03
CA GLY A 392 -2.88 19.53 -9.43
C GLY A 392 -4.05 18.71 -9.93
N ALA A 393 -4.32 18.88 -11.22
CA ALA A 393 -5.47 18.28 -11.87
C ALA A 393 -5.33 16.76 -12.03
N SER A 394 -6.48 16.09 -12.04
CA SER A 394 -6.66 14.69 -12.41
C SER A 394 -7.61 14.64 -13.59
N ILE A 395 -7.13 14.18 -14.76
CA ILE A 395 -7.87 14.29 -16.03
C ILE A 395 -8.09 12.90 -16.62
N VAL A 396 -9.27 12.68 -17.20
CA VAL A 396 -9.55 11.52 -18.06
C VAL A 396 -9.35 11.93 -19.51
N ASP A 397 -8.42 11.28 -20.20
CA ASP A 397 -8.14 11.58 -21.60
C ASP A 397 -8.80 10.53 -22.50
N ASN A 398 -9.64 10.98 -23.44
CA ASN A 398 -10.23 10.15 -24.48
C ASN A 398 -9.61 10.54 -25.83
N PHE A 399 -8.99 9.58 -26.49
CA PHE A 399 -8.42 9.74 -27.82
C PHE A 399 -9.21 8.89 -28.81
N ALA A 400 -9.81 9.53 -29.81
CA ALA A 400 -10.43 8.86 -30.93
C ALA A 400 -9.61 9.11 -32.20
N CYS A 401 -9.08 8.05 -32.79
CA CYS A 401 -8.41 8.09 -34.08
C CYS A 401 -9.35 7.48 -35.12
N ALA A 402 -9.68 8.21 -36.19
CA ALA A 402 -10.52 7.68 -37.26
C ALA A 402 -9.93 7.99 -38.64
N ASN A 403 -10.21 7.11 -39.60
CA ASN A 403 -9.74 7.25 -40.97
C ASN A 403 -10.73 8.08 -41.79
N PHE A 404 -10.49 9.39 -41.87
CA PHE A 404 -11.29 10.28 -42.68
C PHE A 404 -10.45 11.46 -43.17
N ASP A 405 -10.60 11.80 -44.45
CA ASP A 405 -9.82 12.85 -45.12
C ASP A 405 -10.47 14.24 -45.01
N ASP A 406 -11.75 14.33 -44.59
CA ASP A 406 -12.52 15.56 -44.66
C ASP A 406 -12.98 16.06 -43.28
N LYS A 407 -12.66 17.32 -42.95
CA LYS A 407 -12.89 17.92 -41.61
C LYS A 407 -14.39 18.16 -41.29
N GLN A 408 -15.31 17.84 -42.20
CA GLN A 408 -16.76 18.11 -42.09
C GLN A 408 -17.65 16.98 -42.64
N SER A 409 -17.50 15.75 -42.14
CA SER A 409 -18.46 14.67 -42.41
C SER A 409 -19.32 14.37 -41.17
N GLU A 410 -20.64 14.32 -41.34
CA GLU A 410 -21.62 13.91 -40.32
C GLU A 410 -21.75 12.37 -40.21
N ASP A 411 -20.98 11.61 -41.00
CA ASP A 411 -21.02 10.15 -41.03
C ASP A 411 -20.26 9.50 -39.87
N THR A 412 -20.63 8.24 -39.55
CA THR A 412 -19.87 7.42 -38.60
C THR A 412 -18.66 6.80 -39.27
N HIS A 413 -17.46 7.10 -38.76
CA HIS A 413 -16.20 6.60 -39.33
C HIS A 413 -15.65 5.43 -38.53
N GLN A 414 -15.02 4.47 -39.22
CA GLN A 414 -14.28 3.40 -38.56
C GLN A 414 -13.01 3.97 -37.92
N GLY A 415 -12.79 3.66 -36.64
CA GLY A 415 -11.69 4.19 -35.87
C GLY A 415 -11.36 3.37 -34.63
N LYS A 416 -10.39 3.86 -33.85
CA LYS A 416 -9.97 3.32 -32.56
C LYS A 416 -10.17 4.39 -31.49
N ILE A 417 -10.79 4.00 -30.38
CA ILE A 417 -10.93 4.84 -29.20
C ILE A 417 -10.03 4.28 -28.10
N ARG A 418 -9.25 5.14 -27.47
CA ARG A 418 -8.41 4.84 -26.31
C ARG A 418 -8.75 5.81 -25.20
N GLN A 419 -8.82 5.31 -23.98
CA GLN A 419 -8.94 6.12 -22.79
C GLN A 419 -7.67 5.96 -21.96
N SER A 420 -7.16 7.06 -21.42
CA SER A 420 -6.05 7.11 -20.47
C SER A 420 -6.34 8.08 -19.34
N TYR A 421 -5.50 8.07 -18.31
CA TYR A 421 -5.61 8.98 -17.17
C TYR A 421 -4.38 9.89 -17.14
N GLY A 422 -4.63 11.19 -17.12
CA GLY A 422 -3.65 12.25 -17.22
C GLY A 422 -3.86 13.33 -16.16
N GLY A 423 -3.37 14.53 -16.45
CA GLY A 423 -3.26 15.64 -15.49
C GLY A 423 -1.85 15.74 -14.94
N VAL A 424 -1.26 16.93 -15.04
CA VAL A 424 0.16 17.17 -14.72
C VAL A 424 0.46 16.76 -13.28
N GLY A 425 -0.34 17.27 -12.32
CA GLY A 425 -0.17 16.90 -10.91
C GLY A 425 -0.29 15.39 -10.68
N ARG A 426 -1.29 14.74 -11.29
CA ARG A 426 -1.48 13.28 -11.19
C ARG A 426 -0.29 12.51 -11.76
N ASN A 427 0.20 12.90 -12.93
CA ASN A 427 1.32 12.25 -13.62
C ASN A 427 2.62 12.35 -12.78
N VAL A 428 2.92 13.54 -12.25
CA VAL A 428 4.07 13.76 -11.37
C VAL A 428 3.93 12.92 -10.09
N ALA A 429 2.76 12.92 -9.45
CA ALA A 429 2.51 12.15 -8.24
C ALA A 429 2.61 10.63 -8.48
N GLU A 430 2.11 10.12 -9.59
CA GLU A 430 2.27 8.72 -9.97
C GLU A 430 3.75 8.37 -10.18
N CYS A 431 4.49 9.20 -10.91
CA CYS A 431 5.91 8.99 -11.15
C CYS A 431 6.70 8.92 -9.82
N LEU A 432 6.47 9.87 -8.92
CA LEU A 432 7.07 9.89 -7.57
C LEU A 432 6.71 8.63 -6.76
N THR A 433 5.44 8.21 -6.82
CA THR A 433 4.95 6.99 -6.15
C THR A 433 5.68 5.76 -6.65
N ARG A 434 5.76 5.59 -7.98
CA ARG A 434 6.45 4.48 -8.63
C ARG A 434 7.94 4.44 -8.30
N LEU A 435 8.54 5.59 -8.00
CA LEU A 435 9.94 5.73 -7.58
C LEU A 435 10.14 5.59 -6.05
N GLY A 436 9.07 5.40 -5.28
CA GLY A 436 9.12 5.16 -3.84
C GLY A 436 9.25 6.43 -2.98
N CYS A 437 8.81 7.59 -3.48
CA CYS A 437 8.90 8.88 -2.78
C CYS A 437 7.63 9.26 -1.99
N ASP A 438 6.61 8.40 -1.98
CA ASP A 438 5.36 8.53 -1.20
C ASP A 438 4.76 9.96 -1.14
N PRO A 439 4.36 10.56 -2.28
CA PRO A 439 3.81 11.91 -2.31
C PRO A 439 2.36 11.97 -1.79
N LEU A 440 2.05 13.01 -1.03
CA LEU A 440 0.66 13.40 -0.80
C LEU A 440 0.16 14.15 -2.04
N PHE A 441 -0.73 13.51 -2.80
CA PHE A 441 -1.35 14.11 -3.97
C PHE A 441 -2.68 14.77 -3.61
N ILE A 442 -2.76 16.10 -3.73
CA ILE A 442 -3.94 16.90 -3.47
C ILE A 442 -4.62 17.23 -4.81
N SER A 443 -5.85 16.74 -4.98
CA SER A 443 -6.61 16.89 -6.22
C SER A 443 -8.11 16.80 -5.95
N VAL A 444 -8.92 16.99 -6.99
CA VAL A 444 -10.38 16.89 -6.95
C VAL A 444 -10.89 16.06 -8.11
N ILE A 445 -11.96 15.29 -7.88
CA ILE A 445 -12.69 14.54 -8.90
C ILE A 445 -14.20 14.64 -8.66
N GLY A 446 -15.00 14.43 -9.72
CA GLY A 446 -16.45 14.36 -9.60
C GLY A 446 -16.90 13.00 -9.03
N ASN A 447 -18.07 12.97 -8.39
CA ASN A 447 -18.73 11.71 -8.01
C ASN A 447 -19.44 11.05 -9.21
N ASP A 448 -18.73 10.84 -10.30
CA ASP A 448 -19.20 10.19 -11.52
C ASP A 448 -18.42 8.89 -11.81
N LEU A 449 -18.76 8.22 -12.91
CA LEU A 449 -18.08 6.98 -13.30
C LEU A 449 -16.59 7.24 -13.61
N GLN A 450 -16.31 8.35 -14.29
CA GLN A 450 -14.96 8.72 -14.70
C GLN A 450 -14.04 8.96 -13.51
N GLY A 451 -14.54 9.68 -12.49
CA GLY A 451 -13.82 9.91 -11.24
C GLY A 451 -13.53 8.62 -10.49
N LYS A 452 -14.49 7.69 -10.44
CA LYS A 452 -14.29 6.37 -9.81
C LYS A 452 -13.21 5.55 -10.52
N LEU A 453 -13.24 5.52 -11.86
CA LEU A 453 -12.25 4.81 -12.65
C LEU A 453 -10.85 5.43 -12.52
N LEU A 454 -10.76 6.76 -12.54
CA LEU A 454 -9.50 7.48 -12.31
C LEU A 454 -8.94 7.20 -10.91
N LEU A 455 -9.79 7.22 -9.88
CA LEU A 455 -9.40 6.93 -8.50
C LEU A 455 -8.89 5.49 -8.35
N ASP A 456 -9.54 4.53 -9.01
CA ASP A 456 -9.12 3.13 -9.02
C ASP A 456 -7.80 2.94 -9.78
N HIS A 457 -7.58 3.68 -10.88
CA HIS A 457 -6.28 3.71 -11.56
C HIS A 457 -5.17 4.23 -10.65
N CYS A 458 -5.39 5.34 -9.94
CA CYS A 458 -4.40 5.88 -8.99
C CYS A 458 -4.04 4.87 -7.90
N LYS A 459 -5.03 4.16 -7.35
CA LYS A 459 -4.79 3.08 -6.37
C LYS A 459 -3.99 1.92 -6.95
N GLN A 460 -4.28 1.50 -8.19
CA GLN A 460 -3.54 0.43 -8.87
C GLN A 460 -2.09 0.82 -9.15
N ALA A 461 -1.83 2.11 -9.40
CA ALA A 461 -0.49 2.67 -9.51
C ALA A 461 0.22 2.82 -8.15
N GLY A 462 -0.43 2.46 -7.04
CA GLY A 462 0.11 2.51 -5.69
C GLY A 462 0.05 3.90 -5.03
N MET A 463 -0.65 4.86 -5.64
CA MET A 463 -0.71 6.24 -5.14
C MET A 463 -1.51 6.31 -3.84
N ASP A 464 -1.09 7.18 -2.94
CA ASP A 464 -1.94 7.63 -1.84
C ASP A 464 -3.03 8.55 -2.37
N VAL A 465 -4.28 8.11 -2.20
CA VAL A 465 -5.46 8.81 -2.70
C VAL A 465 -6.19 9.60 -1.62
N THR A 466 -5.65 9.69 -0.39
CA THR A 466 -6.33 10.42 0.70
C THR A 466 -6.46 11.91 0.44
N GLY A 467 -5.59 12.49 -0.40
CA GLY A 467 -5.66 13.89 -0.80
C GLY A 467 -6.56 14.17 -2.01
N ILE A 468 -7.17 13.13 -2.62
CA ILE A 468 -8.09 13.28 -3.75
C ILE A 468 -9.53 13.41 -3.22
N GLU A 469 -10.06 14.63 -3.23
CA GLU A 469 -11.41 14.90 -2.77
C GLU A 469 -12.45 14.57 -3.85
N THR A 470 -13.48 13.81 -3.48
CA THR A 470 -14.61 13.52 -4.38
C THR A 470 -15.73 14.52 -4.13
N LEU A 471 -15.96 15.40 -5.10
CA LEU A 471 -16.98 16.45 -5.00
C LEU A 471 -18.36 15.91 -5.38
N CYS A 472 -19.34 16.21 -4.53
CA CYS A 472 -20.76 15.94 -4.77
C CYS A 472 -21.41 17.18 -5.43
N ASN A 473 -22.71 17.08 -5.79
CA ASN A 473 -23.53 18.20 -6.30
C ASN A 473 -23.35 18.57 -7.80
N GLY A 474 -23.08 17.58 -8.66
CA GLY A 474 -23.12 17.79 -10.12
C GLY A 474 -21.78 18.18 -10.76
N HIS A 475 -20.72 18.29 -9.97
CA HIS A 475 -19.34 18.37 -10.49
C HIS A 475 -19.01 17.11 -11.31
N ARG A 476 -18.47 17.33 -12.51
CA ARG A 476 -17.98 16.27 -13.40
C ARG A 476 -16.46 16.19 -13.33
N THR A 477 -15.92 14.98 -13.35
CA THR A 477 -14.48 14.74 -13.38
C THR A 477 -13.89 15.33 -14.66
N SER A 478 -12.75 16.02 -14.52
CA SER A 478 -12.05 16.63 -15.66
C SER A 478 -11.84 15.61 -16.77
N THR A 479 -12.30 15.96 -17.98
CA THR A 479 -12.24 15.08 -19.14
C THR A 479 -11.73 15.85 -20.34
N TYR A 480 -10.67 15.36 -20.96
CA TYR A 480 -10.15 15.83 -22.24
C TYR A 480 -10.52 14.81 -23.32
N SER A 481 -11.08 15.25 -24.43
CA SER A 481 -11.43 14.37 -25.54
C SER A 481 -10.91 14.95 -26.85
N ALA A 482 -10.03 14.21 -27.52
CA ALA A 482 -9.42 14.61 -28.78
C ALA A 482 -9.75 13.61 -29.89
N VAL A 483 -10.02 14.15 -31.08
CA VAL A 483 -10.19 13.40 -32.32
C VAL A 483 -9.01 13.69 -33.23
N SER A 484 -8.35 12.64 -33.71
CA SER A 484 -7.23 12.73 -34.66
C SER A 484 -7.50 11.90 -35.92
N ASN A 485 -6.81 12.24 -37.00
CA ASN A 485 -6.77 11.40 -38.20
C ASN A 485 -5.72 10.27 -38.06
N THR A 486 -5.57 9.47 -39.12
CA THR A 486 -4.58 8.38 -39.20
C THR A 486 -3.14 8.87 -39.33
N THR A 487 -2.92 10.16 -39.59
CA THR A 487 -1.59 10.80 -39.58
C THR A 487 -1.27 11.46 -38.23
N GLU A 488 -2.04 11.15 -37.18
CA GLU A 488 -1.88 11.68 -35.81
C GLU A 488 -2.06 13.21 -35.68
N GLU A 489 -2.61 13.88 -36.70
CA GLU A 489 -3.00 15.30 -36.60
C GLU A 489 -4.27 15.38 -35.75
N VAL A 490 -4.21 16.16 -34.66
CA VAL A 490 -5.40 16.47 -33.84
C VAL A 490 -6.30 17.43 -34.61
N LEU A 491 -7.50 16.99 -34.91
CA LEU A 491 -8.49 17.74 -35.69
C LEU A 491 -9.37 18.61 -34.79
N LEU A 492 -9.79 18.05 -33.65
CA LEU A 492 -10.63 18.70 -32.66
C LEU A 492 -10.28 18.16 -31.27
N ALA A 493 -10.28 19.06 -30.28
CA ALA A 493 -10.19 18.67 -28.88
C ALA A 493 -11.18 19.47 -28.03
N VAL A 494 -11.76 18.82 -27.02
CA VAL A 494 -12.67 19.42 -26.05
C VAL A 494 -12.19 19.05 -24.65
N GLY A 495 -11.97 20.06 -23.81
CA GLY A 495 -11.67 19.89 -22.38
C GLY A 495 -12.84 20.38 -21.53
N ASP A 496 -13.45 19.49 -20.76
CA ASP A 496 -14.32 19.84 -19.62
C ASP A 496 -13.47 19.74 -18.35
N MET A 497 -12.89 20.86 -17.91
CA MET A 497 -11.86 20.88 -16.85
C MET A 497 -12.20 21.82 -15.69
N ASN A 498 -13.43 22.34 -15.63
CA ASN A 498 -13.83 23.38 -14.69
C ASN A 498 -13.68 22.96 -13.22
N ILE A 499 -13.81 21.65 -12.93
CA ILE A 499 -13.64 21.14 -11.56
C ILE A 499 -12.25 21.43 -11.00
N ASN A 500 -11.23 21.67 -11.84
CA ASN A 500 -9.89 22.02 -11.36
C ASN A 500 -9.87 23.35 -10.56
N GLU A 501 -10.83 24.26 -10.79
CA GLU A 501 -10.99 25.49 -10.02
C GLU A 501 -11.35 25.21 -8.55
N GLU A 502 -11.93 24.05 -8.25
CA GLU A 502 -12.26 23.60 -6.90
C GLU A 502 -11.02 23.16 -6.09
N ILE A 503 -9.85 23.07 -6.74
CA ILE A 503 -8.57 23.06 -6.03
C ILE A 503 -8.31 24.49 -5.53
N SER A 504 -9.05 24.85 -4.50
CA SER A 504 -9.15 26.19 -3.94
C SER A 504 -8.24 26.40 -2.73
N CYS A 505 -8.05 27.67 -2.36
CA CYS A 505 -7.34 28.02 -1.13
C CYS A 505 -7.94 27.34 0.12
N ASP A 506 -9.28 27.22 0.20
CA ASP A 506 -9.95 26.57 1.31
C ASP A 506 -9.73 25.06 1.36
N LEU A 507 -9.63 24.40 0.20
CA LEU A 507 -9.20 23.01 0.15
C LEU A 507 -7.77 22.87 0.68
N LEU A 508 -6.85 23.72 0.22
CA LEU A 508 -5.44 23.65 0.59
C LEU A 508 -5.19 23.95 2.07
N LYS A 509 -5.98 24.83 2.70
CA LYS A 509 -5.92 25.08 4.16
C LYS A 509 -6.12 23.83 5.00
N LYS A 510 -6.93 22.86 4.53
CA LYS A 510 -7.08 21.56 5.23
C LYS A 510 -5.75 20.81 5.36
N TYR A 511 -4.82 21.07 4.45
CA TYR A 511 -3.51 20.43 4.36
C TYR A 511 -2.37 21.39 4.77
N GLU A 512 -2.66 22.51 5.44
CA GLU A 512 -1.67 23.54 5.77
C GLU A 512 -0.46 23.00 6.53
N ASN A 513 -0.65 22.15 7.53
CA ASN A 513 0.46 21.53 8.27
C ASN A 513 1.35 20.65 7.39
N HIS A 514 0.74 19.93 6.44
CA HIS A 514 1.49 19.15 5.45
C HIS A 514 2.27 20.09 4.54
N LEU A 515 1.64 21.14 4.01
CA LEU A 515 2.30 22.15 3.15
C LEU A 515 3.48 22.82 3.86
N ILE A 516 3.34 23.16 5.14
CA ILE A 516 4.40 23.76 5.95
C ILE A 516 5.57 22.77 6.14
N SER A 517 5.27 21.51 6.45
CA SER A 517 6.29 20.50 6.74
C SER A 517 7.00 19.97 5.48
N ALA A 518 6.34 19.97 4.31
CA ALA A 518 6.78 19.30 3.10
C ALA A 518 8.21 19.69 2.67
N PRO A 519 9.08 18.72 2.30
CA PRO A 519 10.42 19.00 1.80
C PRO A 519 10.39 19.65 0.41
N ILE A 520 9.37 19.33 -0.39
CA ILE A 520 9.10 19.96 -1.69
C ILE A 520 7.59 20.04 -1.90
N ILE A 521 7.15 21.13 -2.52
CA ILE A 521 5.78 21.31 -3.00
C ILE A 521 5.86 21.45 -4.52
N CYS A 522 5.16 20.58 -5.24
CA CYS A 522 4.95 20.67 -6.67
C CYS A 522 3.50 21.12 -6.91
N MET A 523 3.29 22.10 -7.77
CA MET A 523 1.95 22.57 -8.14
C MET A 523 1.80 22.64 -9.65
N ASP A 524 0.65 22.17 -10.13
CA ASP A 524 0.16 22.37 -11.50
C ASP A 524 -0.24 23.84 -11.69
N GLY A 525 0.04 24.39 -12.87
CA GLY A 525 -0.34 25.76 -13.23
C GLY A 525 -1.83 25.93 -13.52
N ASN A 526 -2.58 24.83 -13.67
CA ASN A 526 -4.01 24.84 -13.99
C ASN A 526 -4.93 24.82 -12.76
N ILE A 527 -4.43 25.23 -11.58
CA ILE A 527 -5.23 25.38 -10.35
C ILE A 527 -5.66 26.85 -10.17
N SER A 528 -6.61 27.11 -9.26
CA SER A 528 -7.11 28.47 -9.02
C SER A 528 -5.99 29.46 -8.63
N GLU A 529 -6.10 30.72 -9.07
CA GLU A 529 -5.13 31.78 -8.76
C GLU A 529 -4.97 31.95 -7.23
N GLU A 530 -6.08 31.87 -6.48
CA GLU A 530 -6.07 31.93 -5.02
C GLU A 530 -5.26 30.78 -4.40
N ALA A 531 -5.36 29.56 -4.94
CA ALA A 531 -4.58 28.42 -4.50
C ALA A 531 -3.09 28.59 -4.78
N ILE A 532 -2.72 29.06 -5.98
CA ILE A 532 -1.33 29.37 -6.34
C ILE A 532 -0.75 30.37 -5.34
N ASN A 533 -1.43 31.50 -5.14
CA ASN A 533 -1.01 32.55 -4.21
C ASN A 533 -0.86 32.04 -2.78
N TYR A 534 -1.78 31.17 -2.33
CA TYR A 534 -1.73 30.57 -1.01
C TYR A 534 -0.49 29.69 -0.83
N VAL A 535 -0.20 28.78 -1.76
CA VAL A 535 0.97 27.90 -1.71
C VAL A 535 2.27 28.71 -1.74
N LEU A 536 2.35 29.72 -2.62
CA LEU A 536 3.49 30.64 -2.67
C LEU A 536 3.69 31.40 -1.36
N SER A 537 2.60 31.79 -0.68
CA SER A 537 2.69 32.46 0.63
C SER A 537 3.25 31.55 1.73
N ILE A 538 2.97 30.24 1.68
CA ILE A 538 3.56 29.25 2.61
C ILE A 538 5.04 29.05 2.28
N ALA A 539 5.38 28.92 0.99
CA ALA A 539 6.76 28.71 0.53
C ALA A 539 7.67 29.91 0.84
N THR A 540 7.17 31.14 0.76
CA THR A 540 7.94 32.37 1.01
C THR A 540 8.17 32.66 2.50
N LYS A 541 7.22 32.31 3.38
CA LYS A 541 7.36 32.48 4.85
C LYS A 541 8.46 31.61 5.46
N GLN A 542 8.88 30.55 4.77
CA GLN A 542 9.96 29.68 5.20
C GLN A 542 11.19 29.93 4.32
N SER A 543 12.02 30.90 4.70
CA SER A 543 13.38 31.06 4.15
C SER A 543 14.29 29.90 4.61
N ILE A 544 13.92 28.68 4.27
CA ILE A 544 14.72 27.47 4.45
C ILE A 544 15.43 27.21 3.12
N PRO A 545 16.78 27.20 3.08
CA PRO A 545 17.53 26.87 1.88
C PRO A 545 17.06 25.52 1.31
N GLY A 546 16.56 25.52 0.06
CA GLY A 546 16.06 24.33 -0.64
C GLY A 546 14.54 24.07 -0.58
N LYS A 547 13.76 24.88 0.16
CA LYS A 547 12.30 24.72 0.30
C LYS A 547 11.44 25.67 -0.55
N THR A 548 12.07 26.51 -1.38
CA THR A 548 11.38 27.35 -2.35
C THR A 548 11.04 26.51 -3.57
N CYS A 549 9.75 26.15 -3.73
CA CYS A 549 9.18 25.58 -4.95
C CYS A 549 9.77 26.30 -6.15
N THR A 550 10.66 25.67 -6.93
CA THR A 550 11.15 26.26 -8.18
C THR A 550 11.81 25.31 -9.15
N TYR A 551 10.96 24.44 -9.69
CA TYR A 551 11.20 23.91 -11.02
C TYR A 551 9.93 24.16 -11.82
N VAL A 552 10.03 25.06 -12.78
CA VAL A 552 9.06 25.16 -13.87
C VAL A 552 9.72 24.44 -15.04
N SER A 553 9.01 23.51 -15.66
CA SER A 553 9.55 22.72 -16.78
C SER A 553 8.92 23.09 -18.12
N PRO A 554 8.90 24.38 -18.54
CA PRO A 554 8.18 24.76 -19.73
C PRO A 554 8.84 24.16 -20.97
N ASN A 555 8.05 23.90 -22.00
CA ASN A 555 8.61 23.78 -23.34
C ASN A 555 9.00 25.18 -23.89
N LEU A 556 9.64 25.25 -25.06
CA LEU A 556 10.06 26.52 -25.66
C LEU A 556 8.88 27.48 -25.94
N SER A 557 7.71 26.95 -26.32
CA SER A 557 6.52 27.77 -26.59
C SER A 557 5.97 28.37 -25.30
N GLU A 558 5.83 27.56 -24.26
CA GLU A 558 5.41 28.01 -22.92
C GLU A 558 6.36 29.05 -22.34
N LEU A 559 7.67 28.85 -22.49
CA LEU A 559 8.66 29.85 -22.07
C LEU A 559 8.50 31.16 -22.86
N THR A 560 8.25 31.07 -24.17
CA THR A 560 8.00 32.25 -25.01
C THR A 560 6.79 33.02 -24.51
N SER A 561 5.67 32.33 -24.27
CA SER A 561 4.44 32.93 -23.74
C SER A 561 4.64 33.54 -22.35
N LEU A 562 5.37 32.87 -21.46
CA LEU A 562 5.74 33.40 -20.14
C LEU A 562 6.51 34.70 -20.27
N CYS A 563 7.46 34.76 -21.20
CA CYS A 563 8.21 35.97 -21.44
C CYS A 563 7.32 37.07 -22.03
N GLU A 564 6.54 36.78 -23.08
CA GLU A 564 5.64 37.74 -23.72
C GLU A 564 4.68 38.38 -22.73
N TYR A 565 4.09 37.57 -21.85
CA TYR A 565 3.24 38.04 -20.77
C TYR A 565 3.99 39.01 -19.84
N TYR A 566 5.19 38.63 -19.38
CA TYR A 566 5.99 39.46 -18.48
C TYR A 566 6.40 40.79 -19.12
N TYR A 567 6.79 40.78 -20.40
CA TYR A 567 7.18 41.97 -21.16
C TYR A 567 6.01 42.94 -21.37
N ASN A 568 4.86 42.42 -21.78
CA ASN A 568 3.67 43.23 -22.02
C ASN A 568 3.14 43.89 -20.73
N TYR A 569 3.47 43.35 -19.55
CA TYR A 569 3.01 43.87 -18.26
C TYR A 569 3.99 44.87 -17.60
N LYS A 570 5.32 44.74 -17.79
CA LYS A 570 6.32 45.55 -17.06
C LYS A 570 7.17 46.52 -17.88
N ASP A 571 7.45 46.28 -19.16
CA ASP A 571 8.40 47.11 -19.93
C ASP A 571 8.18 47.02 -21.45
N SER A 572 7.38 47.94 -22.00
CA SER A 572 6.97 48.00 -23.41
C SER A 572 8.11 48.36 -24.40
N THR A 573 9.33 48.57 -23.91
CA THR A 573 10.48 49.03 -24.72
C THR A 573 11.42 47.92 -25.19
N LYS A 574 11.25 46.69 -24.70
CA LYS A 574 12.12 45.55 -25.04
C LYS A 574 11.43 44.57 -25.97
N THR A 575 12.05 44.30 -27.11
CA THR A 575 11.62 43.27 -28.05
C THR A 575 12.21 41.91 -27.67
N LEU A 576 11.34 40.92 -27.45
CA LEU A 576 11.71 39.51 -27.43
C LEU A 576 12.43 39.08 -28.72
N PRO A 577 13.38 38.14 -28.66
CA PRO A 577 13.82 37.45 -29.86
C PRO A 577 12.59 36.77 -30.50
N LYS A 578 12.28 37.09 -31.75
CA LYS A 578 11.18 36.44 -32.47
C LYS A 578 11.65 35.07 -32.97
N GLY A 579 10.78 34.06 -32.90
CA GLY A 579 10.92 32.85 -33.72
C GLY A 579 11.37 31.57 -33.01
N ALA A 580 10.92 31.31 -31.77
CA ALA A 580 11.14 30.02 -31.09
C ALA A 580 10.79 28.79 -31.98
N GLU A 581 9.76 28.94 -32.82
CA GLU A 581 9.29 27.89 -33.74
C GLU A 581 10.20 27.63 -34.95
N LYS A 582 11.23 28.46 -35.19
CA LYS A 582 12.16 28.34 -36.33
C LYS A 582 13.59 27.96 -35.92
N LEU A 583 13.82 27.64 -34.65
CA LEU A 583 15.15 27.31 -34.12
C LEU A 583 15.48 25.85 -34.44
N SER A 584 16.40 25.62 -35.39
CA SER A 584 16.80 24.28 -35.83
C SER A 584 18.03 23.75 -35.12
N SER A 585 18.96 24.61 -34.69
CA SER A 585 20.17 24.20 -33.97
C SER A 585 20.00 24.30 -32.46
N ILE A 586 20.73 23.46 -31.72
CA ILE A 586 20.76 23.51 -30.26
C ILE A 586 21.38 24.83 -29.75
N ASP A 587 22.36 25.37 -30.48
CA ASP A 587 23.03 26.62 -30.14
C ASP A 587 22.08 27.82 -30.22
N ASP A 588 21.19 27.83 -31.22
CA ASP A 588 20.14 28.84 -31.35
C ASP A 588 19.13 28.76 -30.20
N LYS A 589 18.77 27.54 -29.78
CA LYS A 589 17.88 27.29 -28.63
C LYS A 589 18.51 27.75 -27.31
N ILE A 590 19.78 27.44 -27.10
CA ILE A 590 20.55 27.90 -25.93
C ILE A 590 20.61 29.43 -25.90
N SER A 591 20.91 30.05 -27.05
CA SER A 591 20.99 31.51 -27.18
C SER A 591 19.64 32.18 -26.87
N TYR A 592 18.56 31.63 -27.42
CA TYR A 592 17.20 32.09 -27.17
C TYR A 592 16.83 32.05 -25.68
N VAL A 593 17.02 30.89 -25.04
CA VAL A 593 16.69 30.68 -23.62
C VAL A 593 17.54 31.56 -22.72
N SER A 594 18.83 31.72 -23.02
CA SER A 594 19.74 32.59 -22.28
C SER A 594 19.27 34.05 -22.27
N GLU A 595 18.82 34.55 -23.43
CA GLU A 595 18.33 35.92 -23.57
C GLU A 595 16.97 36.11 -22.87
N SER A 596 16.06 35.15 -23.03
CA SER A 596 14.78 35.13 -22.31
C SER A 596 14.98 35.21 -20.78
N MET A 597 15.94 34.45 -20.24
CA MET A 597 16.20 34.39 -18.80
C MET A 597 16.86 35.66 -18.22
N ARG A 598 17.71 36.34 -18.98
CA ARG A 598 18.27 37.66 -18.56
C ARG A 598 17.17 38.67 -18.25
N CYS A 599 16.01 38.53 -18.87
CA CYS A 599 14.95 39.52 -18.81
C CYS A 599 13.89 39.21 -17.77
N LEU A 600 13.72 37.95 -17.39
CA LEU A 600 12.74 37.53 -16.40
C LEU A 600 13.18 37.80 -14.94
N GLN A 601 14.48 38.04 -14.68
CA GLN A 601 15.03 38.33 -13.33
C GLN A 601 14.61 37.32 -12.22
N PHE A 602 14.36 36.05 -12.57
CA PHE A 602 13.91 35.05 -11.60
C PHE A 602 15.09 34.46 -10.78
N PRO A 603 14.94 34.30 -9.46
CA PRO A 603 15.98 33.72 -8.59
C PRO A 603 16.00 32.17 -8.64
N TRP A 604 15.51 31.55 -9.70
CA TRP A 604 15.05 30.17 -9.72
C TRP A 604 15.78 29.30 -10.76
N HIS A 605 15.82 27.98 -10.52
CA HIS A 605 16.28 27.02 -11.52
C HIS A 605 15.16 26.77 -12.54
N LEU A 606 15.46 26.96 -13.83
CA LEU A 606 14.51 26.71 -14.92
C LEU A 606 14.98 25.47 -15.70
N ILE A 607 14.04 24.62 -16.10
CA ILE A 607 14.35 23.50 -16.99
C ILE A 607 13.49 23.60 -18.23
N VAL A 608 14.10 23.77 -19.39
CA VAL A 608 13.34 23.90 -20.64
C VAL A 608 13.37 22.57 -21.37
N THR A 609 12.21 21.99 -21.63
CA THR A 609 12.09 20.75 -22.40
C THR A 609 12.18 21.04 -23.90
N LEU A 610 13.03 20.29 -24.61
CA LEU A 610 13.32 20.48 -26.04
C LEU A 610 12.87 19.28 -26.91
N GLY A 611 12.08 18.36 -26.35
CA GLY A 611 11.65 17.14 -27.05
C GLY A 611 12.83 16.24 -27.41
N ALA A 612 13.01 15.96 -28.71
CA ALA A 612 14.08 15.09 -29.21
C ALA A 612 15.49 15.59 -28.92
N ASP A 613 15.66 16.90 -28.64
CA ASP A 613 16.95 17.48 -28.29
C ASP A 613 17.28 17.38 -26.79
N GLY A 614 16.36 16.86 -25.96
CA GLY A 614 16.57 16.71 -24.52
C GLY A 614 16.11 17.92 -23.71
N VAL A 615 16.92 18.41 -22.77
CA VAL A 615 16.55 19.50 -21.86
C VAL A 615 17.68 20.51 -21.65
N LEU A 616 17.30 21.76 -21.35
CA LEU A 616 18.23 22.80 -20.89
C LEU A 616 18.00 23.08 -19.40
N LEU A 617 19.03 22.88 -18.58
CA LEU A 617 19.04 23.31 -17.19
C LEU A 617 19.62 24.72 -17.12
N ILE A 618 18.89 25.66 -16.53
CA ILE A 618 19.34 27.03 -16.32
C ILE A 618 19.51 27.30 -14.82
N GLN A 619 20.69 27.77 -14.44
CA GLN A 619 21.04 28.11 -13.07
C GLN A 619 21.51 29.56 -12.97
N ASN A 620 21.04 30.28 -11.95
CA ASN A 620 21.53 31.62 -11.67
C ASN A 620 22.81 31.53 -10.81
N ASN A 621 23.86 32.27 -11.17
CA ASN A 621 25.15 32.17 -10.49
C ASN A 621 25.09 32.99 -9.19
N ALA A 622 24.88 32.31 -8.05
CA ALA A 622 24.73 32.93 -6.73
C ALA A 622 25.96 32.73 -5.82
N GLU A 623 27.18 32.89 -6.33
CA GLU A 623 28.34 33.15 -5.46
C GLU A 623 28.40 34.64 -5.11
N TYR A 624 27.55 35.12 -4.19
CA TYR A 624 27.83 36.29 -3.32
C TYR A 624 26.78 36.41 -2.20
N SER A 625 26.90 35.54 -1.18
CA SER A 625 26.12 35.67 0.06
C SER A 625 26.70 36.78 0.95
N SER A 626 26.51 38.06 0.60
CA SER A 626 26.63 39.20 1.54
C SER A 626 26.37 40.56 0.87
N VAL A 627 25.22 40.76 0.22
CA VAL A 627 24.88 42.10 -0.27
C VAL A 627 23.49 42.50 0.22
N THR A 628 23.50 43.39 1.22
CA THR A 628 22.33 44.08 1.76
C THR A 628 21.52 44.74 0.65
N GLU A 629 20.19 44.78 0.83
CA GLU A 629 19.13 45.30 -0.07
C GLU A 629 19.42 46.65 -0.77
N LYS A 630 20.42 47.40 -0.31
CA LYS A 630 20.88 48.66 -0.91
C LYS A 630 21.61 48.52 -2.25
N ALA A 631 22.16 47.35 -2.61
CA ALA A 631 22.93 47.22 -3.86
C ALA A 631 22.11 46.79 -5.09
N LEU A 632 20.84 46.42 -4.93
CA LEU A 632 19.96 46.15 -6.08
C LEU A 632 19.57 47.42 -6.86
N ALA A 633 19.89 48.61 -6.33
CA ALA A 633 19.54 49.89 -6.93
C ALA A 633 20.58 50.42 -7.93
N ASP A 634 21.84 49.92 -7.90
CA ASP A 634 22.88 50.39 -8.83
C ASP A 634 23.07 49.39 -9.98
N SER A 635 22.52 49.79 -11.13
CA SER A 635 22.67 49.14 -12.42
C SER A 635 24.13 49.08 -12.89
N THR A 636 24.64 47.89 -13.26
CA THR A 636 25.39 47.64 -14.52
C THR A 636 25.97 46.23 -14.67
N THR A 637 26.07 45.41 -13.61
CA THR A 637 26.56 44.01 -13.73
C THR A 637 25.41 43.01 -13.74
N ARG A 638 24.85 42.71 -14.93
CA ARG A 638 23.87 41.62 -15.10
C ARG A 638 24.58 40.27 -15.00
N LEU A 639 24.26 39.49 -13.97
CA LEU A 639 24.69 38.09 -13.85
C LEU A 639 24.15 37.30 -15.05
N SER A 640 25.03 36.59 -15.77
CA SER A 640 24.61 35.73 -16.88
C SER A 640 24.23 34.35 -16.35
N PRO A 641 23.07 33.80 -16.75
CA PRO A 641 22.67 32.46 -16.33
C PRO A 641 23.61 31.40 -16.89
N ILE A 642 23.90 30.36 -16.11
CA ILE A 642 24.58 29.15 -16.58
C ILE A 642 23.53 28.27 -17.25
N VAL A 643 23.74 27.95 -18.53
CA VAL A 643 22.88 27.04 -19.29
C VAL A 643 23.63 25.75 -19.57
N THR A 644 23.09 24.62 -19.12
CA THR A 644 23.64 23.28 -19.35
C THR A 644 22.67 22.47 -20.18
N HIS A 645 23.15 21.93 -21.30
CA HIS A 645 22.36 21.07 -22.18
C HIS A 645 22.55 19.60 -21.81
N PHE A 646 21.44 18.88 -21.66
CA PHE A 646 21.40 17.44 -21.50
C PHE A 646 20.69 16.82 -22.70
N PRO A 647 21.38 16.05 -23.55
CA PRO A 647 20.77 15.45 -24.74
C PRO A 647 19.73 14.39 -24.37
N ALA A 648 18.76 14.17 -25.24
CA ALA A 648 17.79 13.09 -25.07
C ALA A 648 18.50 11.72 -25.04
N ILE A 649 17.92 10.79 -24.29
CA ILE A 649 18.45 9.42 -24.21
C ILE A 649 18.04 8.66 -25.47
N SER A 650 19.03 8.11 -26.19
CA SER A 650 18.83 7.23 -27.33
C SER A 650 19.21 5.78 -27.02
N SER A 651 18.52 4.83 -27.67
CA SER A 651 18.87 3.41 -27.72
C SER A 651 19.94 3.20 -28.80
N VAL A 652 20.93 2.34 -28.53
CA VAL A 652 22.04 2.04 -29.47
C VAL A 652 21.66 0.88 -30.42
N GLN A 653 20.57 0.15 -30.17
CA GLN A 653 20.36 -1.17 -30.79
C GLN A 653 19.04 -1.42 -31.53
N ASP A 654 18.04 -0.53 -31.53
CA ASP A 654 16.83 -0.70 -32.37
C ASP A 654 16.11 0.65 -32.55
N PRO A 655 15.32 0.84 -33.64
CA PRO A 655 14.46 2.00 -33.76
C PRO A 655 13.47 2.03 -32.57
N ILE A 656 13.53 3.09 -31.78
CA ILE A 656 12.62 3.30 -30.64
C ILE A 656 11.20 3.44 -31.20
N THR A 657 10.30 2.56 -30.79
CA THR A 657 8.87 2.71 -31.10
C THR A 657 8.27 3.70 -30.11
N ILE A 658 8.00 4.92 -30.57
CA ILE A 658 7.27 5.93 -29.79
C ILE A 658 5.79 5.54 -29.80
N ALA A 659 5.22 5.33 -28.61
CA ALA A 659 3.84 4.92 -28.43
C ALA A 659 2.92 6.10 -28.07
N ASN A 660 3.39 7.03 -27.23
CA ASN A 660 2.67 8.24 -26.84
C ASN A 660 3.65 9.26 -26.25
N VAL A 661 3.59 10.53 -26.65
CA VAL A 661 4.46 11.58 -26.09
C VAL A 661 3.87 12.25 -24.85
N THR A 662 2.57 12.08 -24.60
CA THR A 662 1.85 12.69 -23.48
C THR A 662 2.41 12.25 -22.14
N GLY A 663 2.62 13.20 -21.22
CA GLY A 663 3.11 12.94 -19.86
C GLY A 663 4.60 12.61 -19.76
N SER A 664 5.35 12.63 -20.87
CA SER A 664 6.80 12.46 -20.87
C SER A 664 7.52 13.58 -20.10
N GLY A 665 7.07 14.83 -20.24
CA GLY A 665 7.55 15.98 -19.46
C GLY A 665 7.23 15.86 -17.97
N ASP A 666 6.03 15.40 -17.63
CA ASP A 666 5.61 15.19 -16.23
C ASP A 666 6.41 14.06 -15.57
N SER A 667 6.69 12.99 -16.32
CA SER A 667 7.54 11.89 -15.87
C SER A 667 9.00 12.31 -15.74
N PHE A 668 9.48 13.22 -16.60
CA PHE A 668 10.78 13.88 -16.42
C PHE A 668 10.82 14.64 -15.09
N ALA A 669 9.84 15.50 -14.85
CA ALA A 669 9.75 16.31 -13.64
C ALA A 669 9.65 15.41 -12.38
N GLY A 670 8.79 14.41 -12.40
CA GLY A 670 8.64 13.43 -11.31
C GLY A 670 9.91 12.64 -11.04
N GLY A 671 10.62 12.18 -12.08
CA GLY A 671 11.89 11.46 -11.95
C GLY A 671 13.00 12.32 -11.35
N MET A 672 13.10 13.57 -11.78
CA MET A 672 14.06 14.52 -11.24
C MET A 672 13.75 14.88 -9.79
N ILE A 673 12.48 15.18 -9.46
CA ILE A 673 12.07 15.48 -8.09
C ILE A 673 12.35 14.27 -7.18
N ALA A 674 12.06 13.04 -7.63
CA ALA A 674 12.38 11.83 -6.89
C ALA A 674 13.88 11.70 -6.60
N ALA A 675 14.72 12.05 -7.57
CA ALA A 675 16.17 12.01 -7.41
C ALA A 675 16.68 13.07 -6.41
N ILE A 676 16.15 14.29 -6.48
CA ILE A 676 16.46 15.37 -5.54
C ILE A 676 16.05 14.97 -4.11
N LEU A 677 14.85 14.41 -3.93
CA LEU A 677 14.37 13.93 -2.64
C LEU A 677 15.23 12.81 -2.05
N LYS A 678 15.94 12.06 -2.90
CA LYS A 678 16.90 11.02 -2.50
C LYS A 678 18.32 11.54 -2.29
N GLY A 679 18.54 12.85 -2.40
CA GLY A 679 19.83 13.50 -2.17
C GLY A 679 20.82 13.40 -3.33
N HIS A 680 20.34 13.11 -4.55
CA HIS A 680 21.19 13.18 -5.74
C HIS A 680 21.46 14.64 -6.15
N ASP A 681 22.60 14.89 -6.78
CA ASP A 681 22.91 16.19 -7.36
C ASP A 681 22.03 16.49 -8.59
N ILE A 682 22.03 17.75 -9.04
CA ILE A 682 21.14 18.21 -10.10
C ILE A 682 21.41 17.51 -11.44
N ASN A 683 22.67 17.16 -11.76
CA ASN A 683 23.00 16.53 -13.04
C ASN A 683 22.49 15.08 -13.07
N VAL A 684 22.70 14.33 -11.99
CA VAL A 684 22.15 12.97 -11.84
C VAL A 684 20.62 13.00 -11.82
N SER A 685 20.03 14.03 -11.22
CA SER A 685 18.57 14.19 -11.17
C SER A 685 17.98 14.42 -12.56
N VAL A 686 18.62 15.24 -13.39
CA VAL A 686 18.23 15.44 -14.79
C VAL A 686 18.35 14.14 -15.59
N GLU A 687 19.43 13.36 -15.39
CA GLU A 687 19.59 12.06 -16.06
C GLU A 687 18.47 11.07 -15.69
N ILE A 688 18.10 10.99 -14.42
CA ILE A 688 16.99 10.15 -13.95
C ILE A 688 15.66 10.62 -14.55
N GLY A 689 15.43 11.95 -14.60
CA GLY A 689 14.28 12.54 -15.27
C GLY A 689 14.19 12.13 -16.74
N LEU A 690 15.31 12.27 -17.49
CA LEU A 690 15.36 11.89 -18.90
C LEU A 690 15.05 10.40 -19.12
N ARG A 691 15.48 9.52 -18.21
CA ARG A 691 15.15 8.08 -18.27
C ARG A 691 13.66 7.83 -18.05
N CYS A 692 13.02 8.56 -17.14
CA CYS A 692 11.59 8.46 -16.89
C CYS A 692 10.78 8.94 -18.11
N ALA A 693 11.19 10.05 -18.74
CA ALA A 693 10.61 10.50 -20.01
C ALA A 693 10.79 9.45 -21.12
N PHE A 694 12.00 8.90 -21.24
CA PHE A 694 12.32 7.88 -22.24
C PHE A 694 11.44 6.62 -22.11
N LEU A 695 11.20 6.13 -20.89
CA LEU A 695 10.30 5.01 -20.65
C LEU A 695 8.83 5.37 -20.93
N THR A 696 8.46 6.61 -20.68
CA THR A 696 7.09 7.12 -20.88
C THR A 696 6.75 7.23 -22.35
N VAL A 697 7.67 7.71 -23.20
CA VAL A 697 7.40 7.79 -24.65
C VAL A 697 7.16 6.43 -25.31
N GLN A 698 7.54 5.34 -24.65
CA GLN A 698 7.33 3.96 -25.08
C GLN A 698 6.04 3.33 -24.52
N SER A 699 5.32 4.01 -23.63
CA SER A 699 4.04 3.54 -23.08
C SER A 699 2.87 4.27 -23.75
N PHE A 700 1.70 3.63 -23.76
CA PHE A 700 0.46 4.30 -24.14
C PHE A 700 -0.14 5.15 -23.00
N ASN A 701 0.33 4.93 -21.76
CA ASN A 701 -0.09 5.68 -20.58
C ASN A 701 0.71 6.99 -20.44
N ALA A 702 0.13 7.98 -19.77
CA ALA A 702 0.81 9.25 -19.48
C ALA A 702 2.01 9.11 -18.52
N VAL A 703 2.07 8.00 -17.78
CA VAL A 703 3.22 7.59 -16.98
C VAL A 703 3.47 6.12 -17.25
N SER A 704 4.69 5.75 -17.62
CA SER A 704 5.02 4.37 -17.96
C SER A 704 4.94 3.44 -16.75
N GLU A 705 4.27 2.31 -16.94
CA GLU A 705 4.19 1.23 -15.96
C GLU A 705 5.57 0.61 -15.64
N TYR A 706 6.56 0.82 -16.50
CA TYR A 706 7.93 0.35 -16.32
C TYR A 706 8.81 1.27 -15.49
N ILE A 707 8.33 2.47 -15.12
CA ILE A 707 9.03 3.33 -14.17
C ILE A 707 9.02 2.63 -12.81
N ASN A 708 10.21 2.24 -12.34
CA ASN A 708 10.45 1.74 -10.99
C ASN A 708 11.96 1.85 -10.67
N PRO A 709 12.36 1.76 -9.38
CA PRO A 709 13.77 1.91 -9.00
C PRO A 709 14.72 0.87 -9.62
N ASN A 710 14.24 -0.33 -9.95
CA ASN A 710 15.06 -1.41 -10.48
C ASN A 710 15.45 -1.17 -11.95
N HIS A 711 14.50 -0.71 -12.78
CA HIS A 711 14.73 -0.42 -14.20
C HIS A 711 15.58 0.83 -14.43
N LEU A 712 15.68 1.71 -13.44
CA LEU A 712 16.50 2.92 -13.50
C LEU A 712 17.93 2.72 -12.97
N SER A 713 18.26 1.52 -12.46
CA SER A 713 19.60 1.22 -11.94
C SER A 713 20.66 1.21 -13.05
N LYS A 714 21.88 1.66 -12.71
CA LYS A 714 23.04 1.74 -13.62
C LYS A 714 23.33 0.42 -14.36
N ASN A 715 23.02 -0.72 -13.73
CA ASN A 715 23.24 -2.07 -14.27
C ASN A 715 22.25 -2.48 -15.36
N TYR A 716 21.02 -1.95 -15.38
CA TYR A 716 20.04 -2.24 -16.43
C TYR A 716 20.51 -1.66 -17.77
N TYR A 717 21.09 -0.46 -17.74
CA TYR A 717 21.50 0.25 -18.95
C TYR A 717 22.90 -0.13 -19.46
N LEU A 718 23.82 -0.56 -18.60
CA LEU A 718 25.09 -1.15 -19.03
C LEU A 718 24.84 -2.46 -19.79
N LYS A 719 23.87 -3.27 -19.35
CA LYS A 719 23.43 -4.49 -20.08
C LYS A 719 22.81 -4.20 -21.44
N THR A 720 22.08 -3.09 -21.61
CA THR A 720 21.43 -2.73 -22.89
C THR A 720 22.30 -1.88 -23.81
N LYS A 721 23.43 -1.33 -23.34
CA LYS A 721 24.40 -0.63 -24.20
C LYS A 721 25.50 -1.51 -24.79
N GLY A 722 25.57 -2.80 -24.45
CA GLY A 722 26.65 -3.66 -24.95
C GLY A 722 28.04 -3.08 -24.64
N LEU A 723 28.22 -2.59 -23.40
CA LEU A 723 29.51 -2.19 -22.85
C LEU A 723 29.97 -3.20 -21.79
#